data_AF-A0A1B6IH57-F1
#
_entry.id   AF-A0A1B6IH57-F1
#
_cell.length_a   1.000
_cell.length_b   1.000
_cell.length_c   1.000
_cell.angle_alpha   90.00
_cell.angle_beta   90.00
_cell.angle_gamma   90.00
#
_symmetry.space_group_name_H-M   'P 1'
#
loop_
_entity.id
_entity.type
_entity.pdbx_description
1 polymer ?
#
loop_
_entity_poly.entity_id
_entity_poly.type
_entity_poly.pdbx_seq_one_letter_code
_entity_poly.pdbx_strand_id
1 'polypeptide(L)'
;MARYGQRPENALKRANEFIEVGKPARALDTLYEVFKNKKWAYNWSESVLEPIMFKYLDLCVELKKSHIAKEGLFQYRNMFQSVNVGSLENVIRGYLKTAEDRTEAAREQSQQAVIDIDDLDNLATPESILLSAVSGEDAQDRSDRTILTPWVKFLWESYCQCLELLRTNAHVETLYHDIARMAYQFCLKYNRKTEFRKLCEKLRKHLEDIAKLPVLVANVSLNKPETQQFNLDTRLVQLDCAIQMELWQEAYKATEDIHGLMNLSKKPPVPKTMANYYHKLAMVFWKAGYYLFHAAALFKLFQLSKDMKKNMTADELQRMACRVLLATLSIPLPSAHPEFDRFIETDKSPLEKAQRLAILLTLPQPPTRASLLKDIVRLNVVGLASPPLQELYNCLEVEFSPLTLCRQVTAVCDGLVGEDNRQYVAPLQDVTLVRLIRQVSQVYQTIKFTRLLELAHFTTPFHMERLLVECVRHNDMQIRIEHGTGCVHFGTDLSESQREDHPEGPTLQEMPSEQVRNQLINMSNVLYKSMQVINPNLHKVERDRQRQQMVQYYFDTKLREHQRILGRHKIIEDRKELLERMNSVREEEEARRAEEAARQQALAEHRRLEQEREERERKRQENEIQQIKDRHLKEKMQQISQTSHGQKVLKKLDEDEIKKMDADQIAAKEAEELQKERKEM
;
A
#
# COMPACT_ATOMS: atom_id res chain seq x y z
N MET A 1 -49.41 -1.16 -12.00
CA MET A 1 -49.44 0.07 -11.18
C MET A 1 -50.28 -0.21 -9.95
N ALA A 2 -49.67 -0.52 -8.81
CA ALA A 2 -50.40 -0.99 -7.62
C ALA A 2 -51.07 0.16 -6.84
N ARG A 3 -52.28 -0.13 -6.34
CA ARG A 3 -53.34 0.75 -5.79
C ARG A 3 -53.08 1.28 -4.36
N TYR A 4 -51.89 1.72 -3.98
CA TYR A 4 -51.59 2.05 -2.56
C TYR A 4 -51.20 3.51 -2.37
N GLY A 5 -52.05 4.43 -2.84
CA GLY A 5 -51.62 5.75 -3.27
C GLY A 5 -51.68 6.94 -2.29
N GLN A 6 -51.59 6.80 -0.95
CA GLN A 6 -51.65 8.00 -0.09
C GLN A 6 -50.69 8.09 1.12
N ARG A 7 -50.44 7.02 1.90
CA ARG A 7 -49.55 7.10 3.10
C ARG A 7 -48.58 5.90 3.21
N PRO A 8 -47.27 6.13 3.43
CA PRO A 8 -46.27 5.06 3.62
C PRO A 8 -46.59 4.10 4.78
N GLU A 9 -47.27 4.57 5.83
CA GLU A 9 -47.71 3.77 6.97
C GLU A 9 -48.58 2.56 6.58
N ASN A 10 -49.38 2.70 5.51
CA ASN A 10 -50.23 1.62 5.02
C ASN A 10 -49.41 0.49 4.40
N ALA A 11 -48.24 0.79 3.85
CA ALA A 11 -47.33 -0.23 3.34
C ALA A 11 -46.74 -1.07 4.48
N LEU A 12 -46.44 -0.46 5.63
CA LEU A 12 -45.97 -1.18 6.82
C LEU A 12 -47.03 -2.13 7.39
N LYS A 13 -48.27 -1.65 7.54
CA LYS A 13 -49.40 -2.48 7.99
C LYS A 13 -49.61 -3.67 7.06
N ARG A 14 -49.60 -3.42 5.75
CA ARG A 14 -49.79 -4.48 4.75
C ARG A 14 -48.62 -5.47 4.71
N ALA A 15 -47.39 -5.00 4.92
CA ALA A 15 -46.24 -5.89 5.05
C ALA A 15 -46.39 -6.82 6.26
N ASN A 16 -46.85 -6.30 7.41
CA ASN A 16 -47.12 -7.13 8.59
C ASN A 16 -48.23 -8.16 8.34
N GLU A 17 -49.33 -7.79 7.67
CA GLU A 17 -50.38 -8.74 7.26
C GLU A 17 -49.83 -9.86 6.36
N PHE A 18 -48.92 -9.55 5.44
CA PHE A 18 -48.28 -10.58 4.61
C PHE A 18 -47.32 -11.48 5.39
N ILE A 19 -46.66 -10.95 6.42
CA ILE A 19 -45.79 -11.74 7.32
C ILE A 19 -46.64 -12.70 8.15
N GLU A 20 -47.77 -12.25 8.70
CA GLU A 20 -48.71 -13.10 9.46
C GLU A 20 -49.25 -14.28 8.62
N VAL A 21 -49.44 -14.05 7.32
CA VAL A 21 -49.89 -15.08 6.35
C VAL A 21 -48.72 -15.94 5.83
N GLY A 22 -47.49 -15.77 6.37
CA GLY A 22 -46.31 -16.57 6.00
C GLY A 22 -45.75 -16.27 4.61
N LYS A 23 -45.99 -15.07 4.06
CA LYS A 23 -45.52 -14.64 2.73
C LYS A 23 -44.51 -13.47 2.82
N PRO A 24 -43.31 -13.69 3.40
CA PRO A 24 -42.31 -12.63 3.60
C PRO A 24 -41.81 -12.01 2.28
N ALA A 25 -41.76 -12.76 1.18
CA ALA A 25 -41.35 -12.22 -0.12
C ALA A 25 -42.30 -11.13 -0.65
N ARG A 26 -43.62 -11.31 -0.49
CA ARG A 26 -44.61 -10.30 -0.89
C ARG A 26 -44.63 -9.09 0.05
N ALA A 27 -44.34 -9.32 1.33
CA ALA A 27 -44.13 -8.24 2.28
C ALA A 27 -42.94 -7.36 1.86
N LEU A 28 -41.83 -7.98 1.46
CA LEU A 28 -40.64 -7.29 0.97
C LEU A 28 -40.94 -6.49 -0.31
N ASP A 29 -41.62 -7.08 -1.29
CA ASP A 29 -41.99 -6.36 -2.53
C ASP A 29 -42.85 -5.12 -2.25
N THR A 30 -43.78 -5.23 -1.29
CA THR A 30 -44.66 -4.11 -0.88
C THR A 30 -43.85 -2.95 -0.28
N LEU A 31 -42.84 -3.26 0.55
CA LEU A 31 -41.95 -2.26 1.13
C LEU A 31 -40.94 -1.71 0.11
N TYR A 32 -40.48 -2.54 -0.83
CA TYR A 32 -39.58 -2.14 -1.91
C TYR A 32 -40.22 -1.07 -2.82
N GLU A 33 -41.52 -1.20 -3.12
CA GLU A 33 -42.27 -0.20 -3.90
C GLU A 33 -42.27 1.19 -3.23
N VAL A 34 -42.21 1.26 -1.89
CA VAL A 34 -42.19 2.53 -1.15
C VAL A 34 -40.94 3.33 -1.49
N PHE A 35 -39.76 2.69 -1.47
CA PHE A 35 -38.48 3.34 -1.73
C PHE A 35 -38.18 3.52 -3.22
N LYS A 36 -38.87 2.79 -4.10
CA LYS A 36 -38.80 3.00 -5.56
C LYS A 36 -39.59 4.24 -6.02
N ASN A 37 -40.63 4.63 -5.28
CA ASN A 37 -41.51 5.73 -5.66
C ASN A 37 -40.95 7.10 -5.24
N LYS A 38 -40.41 7.85 -6.21
CA LYS A 38 -39.85 9.20 -6.00
C LYS A 38 -40.81 10.18 -5.32
N LYS A 39 -42.13 10.02 -5.44
CA LYS A 39 -43.11 10.94 -4.82
C LYS A 39 -43.18 10.83 -3.30
N TRP A 40 -42.89 9.66 -2.73
CA TRP A 40 -42.92 9.46 -1.27
C TRP A 40 -41.58 9.77 -0.62
N ALA A 41 -40.50 9.69 -1.39
CA ALA A 41 -39.14 9.94 -0.93
C ALA A 41 -38.88 11.39 -0.42
N TYR A 42 -39.64 12.39 -0.88
CA TYR A 42 -39.39 13.80 -0.53
C TYR A 42 -40.48 14.46 0.32
N ASN A 43 -41.60 13.77 0.56
CA ASN A 43 -42.79 14.36 1.17
C ASN A 43 -43.09 13.89 2.60
N TRP A 44 -42.32 12.94 3.14
CA TRP A 44 -42.59 12.32 4.44
C TRP A 44 -41.38 12.41 5.37
N SER A 45 -41.65 12.59 6.67
CA SER A 45 -40.62 12.70 7.70
C SER A 45 -39.92 11.37 7.97
N GLU A 46 -38.68 11.48 8.44
CA GLU A 46 -37.86 10.38 8.95
C GLU A 46 -38.60 9.42 9.89
N SER A 47 -39.36 9.97 10.84
CA SER A 47 -40.11 9.20 11.85
C SER A 47 -41.08 8.17 11.26
N VAL A 48 -41.54 8.37 10.03
CA VAL A 48 -42.42 7.44 9.32
C VAL A 48 -41.63 6.45 8.48
N LEU A 49 -40.51 6.88 7.89
CA LEU A 49 -39.73 6.09 6.93
C LEU A 49 -38.67 5.19 7.58
N GLU A 50 -38.14 5.57 8.74
CA GLU A 50 -37.14 4.79 9.48
C GLU A 50 -37.70 3.42 9.94
N PRO A 51 -38.88 3.30 10.59
CA PRO A 51 -39.44 2.00 10.96
C PRO A 51 -39.75 1.10 9.74
N ILE A 52 -40.16 1.70 8.62
CA ILE A 52 -40.39 1.01 7.35
C ILE A 52 -39.08 0.43 6.82
N MET A 53 -37.99 1.20 6.92
CA MET A 53 -36.67 0.78 6.48
C MET A 53 -36.09 -0.33 7.36
N PHE A 54 -36.23 -0.25 8.69
CA PHE A 54 -35.85 -1.36 9.58
C PHE A 54 -36.57 -2.65 9.21
N LYS A 55 -37.91 -2.60 9.05
CA LYS A 55 -38.69 -3.80 8.69
C LYS A 55 -38.33 -4.34 7.31
N TYR A 56 -38.05 -3.44 6.35
CA TYR A 56 -37.60 -3.80 5.01
C TYR A 56 -36.25 -4.53 5.05
N LEU A 57 -35.29 -4.03 5.83
CA LEU A 57 -33.96 -4.63 5.96
C LEU A 57 -33.99 -5.94 6.74
N ASP A 58 -34.82 -6.06 7.79
CA ASP A 58 -35.02 -7.33 8.50
C ASP A 58 -35.51 -8.43 7.54
N LEU A 59 -36.49 -8.12 6.68
CA LEU A 59 -36.96 -9.05 5.65
C LEU A 59 -35.90 -9.37 4.61
N CYS A 60 -35.05 -8.40 4.24
CA CYS A 60 -33.91 -8.65 3.36
C CYS A 60 -32.90 -9.62 3.98
N VAL A 61 -32.64 -9.51 5.28
CA VAL A 61 -31.75 -10.43 6.03
C VAL A 61 -32.36 -11.82 6.09
N GLU A 62 -33.63 -11.95 6.47
CA GLU A 62 -34.32 -13.25 6.56
C GLU A 62 -34.33 -14.00 5.21
N LEU A 63 -34.55 -13.28 4.12
CA LEU A 63 -34.57 -13.85 2.77
C LEU A 63 -33.19 -13.92 2.11
N LYS A 64 -32.13 -13.46 2.78
CA LYS A 64 -30.74 -13.39 2.28
C LYS A 64 -30.62 -12.64 0.94
N LYS A 65 -31.41 -11.57 0.75
CA LYS A 65 -31.47 -10.77 -0.49
C LYS A 65 -30.58 -9.53 -0.40
N SER A 66 -29.26 -9.71 -0.46
CA SER A 66 -28.28 -8.63 -0.31
C SER A 66 -28.43 -7.53 -1.38
N HIS A 67 -28.68 -7.90 -2.64
CA HIS A 67 -28.88 -6.94 -3.73
C HIS A 67 -30.07 -5.99 -3.49
N ILE A 68 -31.17 -6.51 -2.93
CA ILE A 68 -32.38 -5.73 -2.65
C ILE A 68 -32.10 -4.77 -1.47
N ALA A 69 -31.38 -5.23 -0.44
CA ALA A 69 -30.92 -4.37 0.66
C ALA A 69 -30.06 -3.20 0.14
N LYS A 70 -29.10 -3.47 -0.75
CA LYS A 70 -28.25 -2.44 -1.38
C LYS A 70 -29.06 -1.37 -2.09
N GLU A 71 -30.04 -1.75 -2.91
CA GLU A 71 -30.88 -0.78 -3.63
C GLU A 71 -31.70 0.08 -2.68
N GLY A 72 -32.33 -0.53 -1.67
CA GLY A 72 -33.11 0.19 -0.66
C GLY A 72 -32.24 1.19 0.11
N LEU A 73 -31.07 0.76 0.59
CA LEU A 73 -30.12 1.62 1.30
C LEU A 73 -29.58 2.76 0.41
N PHE A 74 -29.38 2.51 -0.89
CA PHE A 74 -28.97 3.55 -1.83
C PHE A 74 -30.03 4.65 -1.95
N GLN A 75 -31.31 4.31 -2.06
CA GLN A 75 -32.40 5.29 -2.09
C GLN A 75 -32.49 6.05 -0.78
N TYR A 76 -32.45 5.33 0.35
CA TYR A 76 -32.54 5.92 1.69
C TYR A 76 -31.39 6.88 1.99
N ARG A 77 -30.16 6.53 1.59
CA ARG A 77 -29.00 7.42 1.65
C ARG A 77 -29.27 8.72 0.89
N ASN A 78 -29.73 8.64 -0.36
CA ASN A 78 -29.96 9.84 -1.16
C ASN A 78 -31.04 10.76 -0.56
N MET A 79 -31.98 10.21 0.22
CA MET A 79 -33.03 10.95 0.90
C MET A 79 -32.52 11.67 2.16
N PHE A 80 -31.71 10.99 2.99
CA PHE A 80 -31.38 11.47 4.33
C PHE A 80 -29.95 11.96 4.53
N GLN A 81 -29.02 11.73 3.58
CA GLN A 81 -27.60 12.11 3.72
C GLN A 81 -27.34 13.60 3.97
N SER A 82 -28.26 14.50 3.58
CA SER A 82 -28.15 15.95 3.80
C SER A 82 -29.16 16.49 4.81
N VAL A 83 -30.10 15.66 5.27
CA VAL A 83 -31.23 16.08 6.12
C VAL A 83 -31.06 15.54 7.53
N ASN A 84 -30.94 14.22 7.68
CA ASN A 84 -30.63 13.58 8.96
C ASN A 84 -29.70 12.38 8.74
N VAL A 85 -28.41 12.63 8.97
CA VAL A 85 -27.35 11.62 8.88
C VAL A 85 -27.53 10.54 9.96
N GLY A 86 -27.96 10.92 11.16
CA GLY A 86 -28.14 9.98 12.29
C GLY A 86 -29.13 8.86 12.00
N SER A 87 -30.23 9.16 11.30
CA SER A 87 -31.19 8.14 10.86
C SER A 87 -30.56 7.08 9.95
N LEU A 88 -29.77 7.55 8.97
CA LEU A 88 -29.04 6.67 8.07
C LEU A 88 -28.02 5.81 8.84
N GLU A 89 -27.34 6.38 9.84
CA GLU A 89 -26.42 5.60 10.68
C GLU A 89 -27.15 4.53 11.49
N ASN A 90 -28.27 4.86 12.12
CA ASN A 90 -29.06 3.91 12.91
C ASN A 90 -29.56 2.74 12.05
N VAL A 91 -30.11 3.03 10.88
CA VAL A 91 -30.61 2.03 9.93
C VAL A 91 -29.50 1.08 9.48
N ILE A 92 -28.32 1.60 9.10
CA ILE A 92 -27.21 0.77 8.64
C ILE A 92 -26.64 -0.07 9.80
N ARG A 93 -26.47 0.52 10.98
CA ARG A 93 -25.99 -0.21 12.17
C ARG A 93 -26.96 -1.32 12.56
N GLY A 94 -28.27 -1.06 12.54
CA GLY A 94 -29.28 -2.07 12.83
C GLY A 94 -29.29 -3.19 11.79
N TYR A 95 -29.19 -2.88 10.50
CA TYR A 95 -29.08 -3.90 9.45
C TYR A 95 -27.88 -4.84 9.64
N LEU A 96 -26.70 -4.28 9.89
CA LEU A 96 -25.49 -5.08 10.12
C LEU A 96 -25.61 -5.89 11.42
N LYS A 97 -26.18 -5.32 12.48
CA LYS A 97 -26.42 -6.03 13.74
C LYS A 97 -27.38 -7.21 13.55
N THR A 98 -28.52 -7.02 12.88
CA THR A 98 -29.45 -8.12 12.59
C THR A 98 -28.78 -9.21 11.76
N ALA A 99 -27.94 -8.85 10.78
CA ALA A 99 -27.20 -9.81 9.98
C ALA A 99 -26.13 -10.58 10.80
N GLU A 100 -25.43 -9.90 11.72
CA GLU A 100 -24.49 -10.51 12.66
C GLU A 100 -25.19 -11.48 13.61
N ASP A 101 -26.29 -11.05 14.25
CA ASP A 101 -27.07 -11.86 15.20
C ASP A 101 -27.61 -13.14 14.53
N ARG A 102 -28.12 -13.03 13.29
CA ARG A 102 -28.57 -14.20 12.50
C ARG A 102 -27.42 -15.13 12.11
N THR A 103 -26.23 -14.59 11.86
CA THR A 103 -25.05 -15.40 11.54
C THR A 103 -24.53 -16.13 12.77
N GLU A 104 -24.55 -15.50 13.96
CA GLU A 104 -24.18 -16.16 15.22
C GLU A 104 -25.17 -17.26 15.57
N ALA A 105 -26.49 -17.02 15.44
CA ALA A 105 -27.49 -18.06 15.65
C ALA A 105 -27.30 -19.26 14.71
N ALA A 106 -26.88 -19.02 13.46
CA ALA A 106 -26.56 -20.09 12.52
C ALA A 106 -25.27 -20.86 12.89
N ARG A 107 -24.32 -20.19 13.55
CA ARG A 107 -23.10 -20.82 14.08
C ARG A 107 -23.44 -21.75 15.26
N GLU A 108 -24.25 -21.29 16.20
CA GLU A 108 -24.76 -22.11 17.31
C GLU A 108 -25.54 -23.32 16.78
N GLN A 109 -26.40 -23.12 15.78
CA GLN A 109 -27.13 -24.21 15.13
C GLN A 109 -26.20 -25.23 14.44
N SER A 110 -25.13 -24.75 13.79
CA SER A 110 -24.14 -25.61 13.14
C SER A 110 -23.38 -26.48 14.15
N GLN A 111 -22.97 -25.88 15.27
CA GLN A 111 -22.31 -26.60 16.37
C GLN A 111 -23.24 -27.63 17.01
N GLN A 112 -24.50 -27.27 17.26
CA GLN A 112 -25.48 -28.21 17.81
C GLN A 112 -25.71 -29.41 16.87
N ALA A 113 -25.81 -29.16 15.56
CA ALA A 113 -26.01 -30.23 14.58
C ALA A 113 -24.85 -31.24 14.56
N VAL A 114 -23.63 -30.83 14.92
CA VAL A 114 -22.47 -31.72 15.00
C VAL A 114 -22.51 -32.55 16.28
N ILE A 115 -22.89 -31.95 17.41
CA ILE A 115 -23.10 -32.67 18.68
C ILE A 115 -24.16 -33.76 18.51
N ASP A 116 -25.24 -33.47 17.78
CA ASP A 116 -26.31 -34.44 17.54
C ASP A 116 -25.86 -35.60 16.60
N ILE A 117 -24.82 -35.41 15.79
CA ILE A 117 -24.26 -36.41 14.87
C ILE A 117 -23.17 -37.26 15.55
N ASP A 118 -22.36 -36.65 16.41
CA ASP A 118 -21.22 -37.24 17.12
C ASP A 118 -21.63 -37.93 18.44
N ASP A 119 -22.91 -38.32 18.55
CA ASP A 119 -23.42 -39.12 19.66
C ASP A 119 -22.70 -40.47 19.72
N LEU A 120 -22.25 -40.87 20.92
CA LEU A 120 -21.36 -42.01 21.17
C LEU A 120 -21.94 -43.37 20.72
N ASP A 121 -23.25 -43.43 20.48
CA ASP A 121 -23.95 -44.62 20.00
C ASP A 121 -23.93 -44.78 18.47
N ASN A 122 -23.44 -43.79 17.70
CA ASN A 122 -23.24 -43.89 16.26
C ASN A 122 -21.82 -44.41 15.93
N LEU A 123 -21.73 -45.68 15.54
CA LEU A 123 -20.51 -46.24 14.95
C LEU A 123 -20.07 -45.41 13.74
N ALA A 124 -18.77 -45.13 13.62
CA ALA A 124 -18.20 -44.43 12.47
C ALA A 124 -18.62 -45.09 11.16
N THR A 125 -19.44 -44.38 10.38
CA THR A 125 -20.01 -44.94 9.14
C THR A 125 -18.91 -45.18 8.10
N PRO A 126 -18.99 -46.25 7.30
CA PRO A 126 -18.05 -46.50 6.21
C PRO A 126 -17.89 -45.30 5.25
N GLU A 127 -18.96 -44.53 5.03
CA GLU A 127 -18.98 -43.30 4.25
C GLU A 127 -18.14 -42.18 4.90
N SER A 128 -18.21 -42.02 6.22
CA SER A 128 -17.39 -41.04 6.96
C SER A 128 -15.90 -41.38 6.89
N ILE A 129 -15.57 -42.68 6.96
CA ILE A 129 -14.19 -43.17 6.82
C ILE A 129 -13.66 -42.88 5.40
N LEU A 130 -14.45 -43.15 4.36
CA LEU A 130 -14.08 -42.83 2.98
C LEU A 130 -13.89 -41.33 2.75
N LEU A 131 -14.74 -40.48 3.34
CA LEU A 131 -14.57 -39.03 3.27
C LEU A 131 -13.29 -38.57 3.98
N SER A 132 -12.99 -39.11 5.16
CA SER A 132 -11.75 -38.80 5.90
C SER A 132 -10.47 -39.24 5.17
N ALA A 133 -10.56 -40.27 4.32
CA ALA A 133 -9.43 -40.73 3.50
C ALA A 133 -9.18 -39.83 2.27
N VAL A 134 -10.18 -39.04 1.85
CA VAL A 134 -10.11 -38.17 0.66
C VAL A 134 -9.90 -36.70 1.03
N SER A 135 -10.52 -36.22 2.11
CA SER A 135 -10.37 -34.86 2.63
C SER A 135 -10.11 -34.86 4.14
N GLY A 136 -9.28 -33.91 4.60
CA GLY A 136 -9.08 -33.63 6.02
C GLY A 136 -10.18 -32.74 6.63
N GLU A 137 -11.35 -32.65 5.99
CA GLU A 137 -12.48 -31.85 6.49
C GLU A 137 -13.25 -32.67 7.55
N ASP A 138 -13.39 -32.13 8.75
CA ASP A 138 -14.09 -32.80 9.84
C ASP A 138 -15.63 -32.68 9.69
N ALA A 139 -16.39 -33.23 10.65
CA ALA A 139 -17.85 -33.11 10.65
C ALA A 139 -18.31 -31.65 10.86
N GLN A 140 -17.54 -30.86 11.62
CA GLN A 140 -17.81 -29.46 11.90
C GLN A 140 -17.69 -28.59 10.65
N ASP A 141 -16.62 -28.74 9.87
CA ASP A 141 -16.38 -28.06 8.60
C ASP A 141 -17.51 -28.32 7.60
N ARG A 142 -18.02 -29.56 7.55
CA ARG A 142 -19.13 -29.94 6.69
C ARG A 142 -20.45 -29.29 7.12
N SER A 143 -20.77 -29.31 8.41
CA SER A 143 -21.95 -28.63 8.96
C SER A 143 -21.87 -27.11 8.71
N ASP A 144 -20.71 -26.51 8.97
CA ASP A 144 -20.44 -25.09 8.75
C ASP A 144 -20.56 -24.71 7.28
N ARG A 145 -20.25 -25.60 6.35
CA ARG A 145 -20.40 -25.36 4.92
C ARG A 145 -21.86 -25.30 4.47
N THR A 146 -22.73 -26.10 5.09
CA THR A 146 -24.16 -26.17 4.74
C THR A 146 -24.98 -25.11 5.47
N ILE A 147 -24.75 -24.91 6.77
CA ILE A 147 -25.59 -24.05 7.63
C ILE A 147 -24.99 -22.65 7.73
N LEU A 148 -23.73 -22.53 8.16
CA LEU A 148 -23.10 -21.26 8.52
C LEU A 148 -22.62 -20.46 7.29
N THR A 149 -21.99 -21.11 6.32
CA THR A 149 -21.32 -20.46 5.17
C THR A 149 -22.26 -19.56 4.34
N PRO A 150 -23.53 -19.92 4.06
CA PRO A 150 -24.46 -19.02 3.39
C PRO A 150 -24.69 -17.71 4.15
N TRP A 151 -24.77 -17.76 5.48
CA TRP A 151 -24.93 -16.57 6.33
C TRP A 151 -23.65 -15.73 6.39
N VAL A 152 -22.48 -16.38 6.53
CA VAL A 152 -21.17 -15.70 6.49
C VAL A 152 -20.97 -14.97 5.15
N LYS A 153 -21.35 -15.60 4.02
CA LYS A 153 -21.31 -14.95 2.70
C LYS A 153 -22.24 -13.74 2.62
N PHE A 154 -23.48 -13.88 3.10
CA PHE A 154 -24.44 -12.79 3.14
C PHE A 154 -23.97 -11.62 4.01
N LEU A 155 -23.43 -11.91 5.20
CA LEU A 155 -22.88 -10.91 6.11
C LEU A 155 -21.66 -10.19 5.49
N TRP A 156 -20.75 -10.93 4.86
CA TRP A 156 -19.63 -10.37 4.11
C TRP A 156 -20.08 -9.43 2.98
N GLU A 157 -21.07 -9.85 2.18
CA GLU A 157 -21.65 -9.01 1.14
C GLU A 157 -22.30 -7.76 1.71
N SER A 158 -22.95 -7.87 2.87
CA SER A 158 -23.59 -6.75 3.57
C SER A 158 -22.57 -5.70 3.99
N TYR A 159 -21.45 -6.10 4.61
CA TYR A 159 -20.34 -5.19 4.90
C TYR A 159 -19.79 -4.55 3.62
N CYS A 160 -19.56 -5.34 2.57
CA CYS A 160 -19.04 -4.83 1.30
C CYS A 160 -19.95 -3.76 0.68
N GLN A 161 -21.26 -3.98 0.71
CA GLN A 161 -22.26 -3.06 0.16
C GLN A 161 -22.37 -1.79 0.98
N CYS A 162 -22.36 -1.89 2.32
CA CYS A 162 -22.33 -0.71 3.20
C CYS A 162 -21.06 0.12 2.99
N LEU A 163 -19.88 -0.51 2.87
CA LEU A 163 -18.63 0.21 2.57
C LEU A 163 -18.68 0.89 1.20
N GLU A 164 -19.23 0.23 0.17
CA GLU A 164 -19.41 0.82 -1.16
C GLU A 164 -20.33 2.05 -1.12
N LEU A 165 -21.40 1.97 -0.34
CA LEU A 165 -22.42 3.00 -0.21
C LEU A 165 -21.89 4.28 0.43
N LEU A 166 -20.98 4.15 1.40
CA LEU A 166 -20.54 5.27 2.26
C LEU A 166 -19.20 5.89 1.81
N ARG A 167 -18.44 5.24 0.91
CA ARG A 167 -17.02 5.54 0.65
C ARG A 167 -16.65 7.00 0.29
N THR A 168 -17.54 7.77 -0.36
CA THR A 168 -17.20 9.12 -0.85
C THR A 168 -17.80 10.25 -0.01
N ASN A 169 -18.69 9.94 0.94
CA ASN A 169 -19.49 10.95 1.62
C ASN A 169 -18.86 11.34 2.96
N ALA A 170 -18.47 12.61 3.11
CA ALA A 170 -17.81 13.13 4.31
C ALA A 170 -18.71 13.11 5.56
N HIS A 171 -20.03 13.16 5.41
CA HIS A 171 -20.95 13.20 6.55
C HIS A 171 -21.07 11.87 7.30
N VAL A 172 -20.77 10.76 6.62
CA VAL A 172 -20.88 9.38 7.15
C VAL A 172 -19.53 8.68 7.22
N GLU A 173 -18.45 9.45 7.20
CA GLU A 173 -17.08 8.93 7.21
C GLU A 173 -16.78 8.13 8.49
N THR A 174 -17.24 8.61 9.65
CA THR A 174 -17.12 7.91 10.93
C THR A 174 -17.74 6.53 10.86
N LEU A 175 -18.97 6.42 10.36
CA LEU A 175 -19.67 5.15 10.19
C LEU A 175 -18.94 4.23 9.21
N TYR A 176 -18.43 4.76 8.08
CA TYR A 176 -17.66 3.98 7.12
C TYR A 176 -16.43 3.30 7.77
N HIS A 177 -15.68 4.05 8.57
CA HIS A 177 -14.50 3.53 9.26
C HIS A 177 -14.86 2.54 10.37
N ASP A 178 -15.94 2.78 11.11
CA ASP A 178 -16.45 1.80 12.10
C ASP A 178 -16.83 0.47 11.43
N ILE A 179 -17.56 0.53 10.32
CA ILE A 179 -17.94 -0.66 9.55
C ILE A 179 -16.72 -1.38 8.99
N ALA A 180 -15.70 -0.65 8.53
CA ALA A 180 -14.46 -1.27 8.06
C ALA A 180 -13.73 -2.01 9.19
N ARG A 181 -13.69 -1.45 10.41
CA ARG A 181 -13.14 -2.13 11.59
C ARG A 181 -13.97 -3.35 11.97
N MET A 182 -15.30 -3.25 11.95
CA MET A 182 -16.21 -4.40 12.19
C MET A 182 -15.98 -5.51 11.16
N ALA A 183 -15.82 -5.17 9.88
CA ALA A 183 -15.56 -6.13 8.82
C ALA A 183 -14.21 -6.87 9.01
N TYR A 184 -13.18 -6.19 9.53
CA TYR A 184 -11.93 -6.86 9.91
C TYR A 184 -12.12 -7.82 11.09
N GLN A 185 -12.89 -7.41 12.12
CA GLN A 185 -13.22 -8.28 13.25
C GLN A 185 -14.06 -9.49 12.81
N PHE A 186 -14.98 -9.31 11.87
CA PHE A 186 -15.70 -10.41 11.22
C PHE A 186 -14.74 -11.39 10.54
N CYS A 187 -13.80 -10.90 9.73
CA CYS A 187 -12.82 -11.75 9.05
C CYS A 187 -11.96 -12.54 10.06
N LEU A 188 -11.59 -11.92 11.17
CA LEU A 188 -10.86 -12.56 12.26
C LEU A 188 -11.71 -13.62 12.97
N LYS A 189 -12.93 -13.27 13.40
CA LYS A 189 -13.86 -14.13 14.15
C LYS A 189 -14.21 -15.42 13.41
N TYR A 190 -14.39 -15.36 12.10
CA TYR A 190 -14.72 -16.51 11.25
C TYR A 190 -13.52 -17.05 10.45
N ASN A 191 -12.29 -16.63 10.77
CA ASN A 191 -11.04 -17.04 10.13
C ASN A 191 -11.05 -16.97 8.57
N ARG A 192 -11.64 -15.90 8.02
CA ARG A 192 -11.88 -15.71 6.58
C ARG A 192 -10.72 -14.99 5.90
N LYS A 193 -9.62 -15.72 5.65
CA LYS A 193 -8.38 -15.17 5.04
C LYS A 193 -8.58 -14.61 3.63
N THR A 194 -9.48 -15.17 2.82
CA THR A 194 -9.71 -14.74 1.44
C THR A 194 -10.47 -13.42 1.37
N GLU A 195 -11.54 -13.31 2.16
CA GLU A 195 -12.34 -12.10 2.32
C GLU A 195 -11.52 -10.97 2.95
N PHE A 196 -10.63 -11.29 3.91
CA PHE A 196 -9.66 -10.32 4.45
C PHE A 196 -8.82 -9.65 3.36
N ARG A 197 -8.20 -10.44 2.46
CA ARG A 197 -7.41 -9.88 1.33
C ARG A 197 -8.25 -9.00 0.42
N LYS A 198 -9.46 -9.44 0.09
CA LYS A 198 -10.43 -8.65 -0.70
C LYS A 198 -10.79 -7.34 -0.01
N LEU A 199 -10.93 -7.34 1.32
CA LEU A 199 -11.20 -6.12 2.09
C LEU A 199 -10.04 -5.13 1.97
N CYS A 200 -8.80 -5.60 2.13
CA CYS A 200 -7.61 -4.77 2.01
C CYS A 200 -7.51 -4.12 0.63
N GLU A 201 -7.67 -4.89 -0.44
CA GLU A 201 -7.70 -4.37 -1.82
C GLU A 201 -8.84 -3.37 -2.04
N LYS A 202 -10.02 -3.67 -1.51
CA LYS A 202 -11.19 -2.78 -1.60
C LYS A 202 -10.92 -1.43 -0.93
N LEU A 203 -10.35 -1.44 0.27
CA LEU A 203 -10.02 -0.20 0.98
C LEU A 203 -8.89 0.60 0.31
N ARG A 204 -7.92 -0.05 -0.36
CA ARG A 204 -6.93 0.64 -1.20
C ARG A 204 -7.58 1.31 -2.40
N LYS A 205 -8.44 0.59 -3.13
CA LYS A 205 -9.20 1.15 -4.25
C LYS A 205 -10.07 2.33 -3.82
N HIS A 206 -10.77 2.22 -2.68
CA HIS A 206 -11.56 3.33 -2.15
C HIS A 206 -10.70 4.56 -1.85
N LEU A 207 -9.50 4.38 -1.30
CA LEU A 207 -8.57 5.48 -1.03
C LEU A 207 -8.08 6.14 -2.33
N GLU A 208 -7.77 5.36 -3.36
CA GLU A 208 -7.41 5.87 -4.69
C GLU A 208 -8.57 6.64 -5.35
N ASP A 209 -9.80 6.16 -5.20
CA ASP A 209 -11.00 6.82 -5.72
C ASP A 209 -11.22 8.15 -4.99
N ILE A 210 -11.06 8.19 -3.66
CA ILE A 210 -11.16 9.43 -2.85
C ILE A 210 -10.09 10.44 -3.27
N ALA A 211 -8.87 10.00 -3.57
CA ALA A 211 -7.78 10.89 -4.01
C ALA A 211 -8.07 11.60 -5.35
N LYS A 212 -8.93 11.04 -6.20
CA LYS A 212 -9.33 11.62 -7.49
C LYS A 212 -10.55 12.54 -7.39
N LEU A 213 -11.24 12.59 -6.25
CA LEU A 213 -12.45 13.40 -6.10
C LEU A 213 -12.13 14.90 -6.07
N PRO A 214 -13.00 15.76 -6.66
CA PRO A 214 -12.88 17.19 -6.50
C PRO A 214 -13.13 17.58 -5.03
N VAL A 215 -12.41 18.60 -4.57
CA VAL A 215 -12.52 19.13 -3.20
C VAL A 215 -13.87 19.84 -3.03
N LEU A 216 -14.89 19.08 -2.62
CA LEU A 216 -16.22 19.56 -2.30
C LEU A 216 -16.53 19.26 -0.83
N VAL A 217 -17.40 20.05 -0.20
CA VAL A 217 -17.75 19.89 1.23
C VAL A 217 -18.38 18.51 1.52
N ALA A 218 -19.19 18.01 0.59
CA ALA A 218 -19.84 16.70 0.70
C ALA A 218 -18.89 15.52 0.44
N ASN A 219 -17.74 15.75 -0.20
CA ASN A 219 -16.78 14.71 -0.53
C ASN A 219 -15.74 14.55 0.59
N VAL A 220 -15.34 13.31 0.85
CA VAL A 220 -14.18 13.01 1.71
C VAL A 220 -12.94 13.66 1.10
N SER A 221 -12.11 14.30 1.93
CA SER A 221 -10.89 14.96 1.49
C SER A 221 -9.72 14.55 2.36
N LEU A 222 -8.69 13.98 1.72
CA LEU A 222 -7.43 13.57 2.37
C LEU A 222 -6.63 14.76 2.94
N ASN A 223 -6.99 15.99 2.62
CA ASN A 223 -6.37 17.17 3.22
C ASN A 223 -6.86 17.43 4.65
N LYS A 224 -7.99 16.84 5.07
CA LYS A 224 -8.53 17.00 6.43
C LYS A 224 -7.76 16.11 7.42
N PRO A 225 -7.26 16.68 8.54
CA PRO A 225 -6.54 15.89 9.55
C PRO A 225 -7.38 14.78 10.18
N GLU A 226 -8.68 15.01 10.38
CA GLU A 226 -9.61 14.02 10.95
C GLU A 226 -9.76 12.80 10.04
N THR A 227 -9.98 13.02 8.74
CA THR A 227 -10.01 11.98 7.70
C THR A 227 -8.72 11.16 7.69
N GLN A 228 -7.56 11.82 7.77
CA GLN A 228 -6.27 11.12 7.85
C GLN A 228 -6.17 10.25 9.09
N GLN A 229 -6.60 10.77 10.25
CA GLN A 229 -6.60 10.01 11.50
C GLN A 229 -7.51 8.78 11.43
N PHE A 230 -8.73 8.91 10.89
CA PHE A 230 -9.63 7.77 10.71
C PHE A 230 -9.06 6.68 9.81
N ASN A 231 -8.39 7.09 8.71
CA ASN A 231 -7.71 6.17 7.81
C ASN A 231 -6.57 5.43 8.53
N LEU A 232 -5.71 6.15 9.25
CA LEU A 232 -4.62 5.56 10.03
C LEU A 232 -5.13 4.56 11.08
N ASP A 233 -6.15 4.93 11.86
CA ASP A 233 -6.72 4.05 12.89
C ASP A 233 -7.32 2.77 12.29
N THR A 234 -7.97 2.89 11.12
CA THR A 234 -8.52 1.73 10.40
C THR A 234 -7.42 0.83 9.86
N ARG A 235 -6.33 1.40 9.32
CA ARG A 235 -5.18 0.64 8.83
C ARG A 235 -4.38 -0.02 9.97
N LEU A 236 -4.34 0.58 11.16
CA LEU A 236 -3.77 -0.07 12.33
C LEU A 236 -4.58 -1.29 12.78
N VAL A 237 -5.91 -1.21 12.76
CA VAL A 237 -6.77 -2.38 13.01
C VAL A 237 -6.57 -3.45 11.94
N GLN A 238 -6.43 -3.06 10.67
CA GLN A 238 -6.06 -3.98 9.57
C GLN A 238 -4.75 -4.69 9.88
N LEU A 239 -3.70 -3.95 10.27
CA LEU A 239 -2.40 -4.53 10.61
C LEU A 239 -2.51 -5.52 11.79
N ASP A 240 -3.23 -5.14 12.85
CA ASP A 240 -3.42 -6.00 14.02
C ASP A 240 -4.15 -7.30 13.67
N CYS A 241 -5.25 -7.21 12.91
CA CYS A 241 -5.99 -8.38 12.47
C CYS A 241 -5.15 -9.25 11.52
N ALA A 242 -4.34 -8.65 10.62
CA ALA A 242 -3.44 -9.39 9.75
C ALA A 242 -2.38 -10.19 10.54
N ILE A 243 -1.83 -9.59 11.61
CA ILE A 243 -0.88 -10.25 12.52
C ILE A 243 -1.56 -11.41 13.24
N GLN A 244 -2.75 -11.22 13.78
CA GLN A 244 -3.50 -12.26 14.51
C GLN A 244 -3.91 -13.44 13.61
N MET A 245 -4.20 -13.19 12.32
CA MET A 245 -4.48 -14.23 11.33
C MET A 245 -3.23 -14.83 10.67
N GLU A 246 -2.04 -14.40 11.09
CA GLU A 246 -0.72 -14.79 10.55
C GLU A 246 -0.55 -14.53 9.04
N LEU A 247 -1.21 -13.48 8.53
CA LEU A 247 -1.11 -13.04 7.14
C LEU A 247 0.05 -12.05 6.97
N TRP A 248 1.29 -12.52 7.13
CA TRP A 248 2.48 -11.67 7.17
C TRP A 248 2.69 -10.79 5.92
N GLN A 249 2.35 -11.29 4.73
CA GLN A 249 2.41 -10.48 3.50
C GLN A 249 1.41 -9.32 3.49
N GLU A 250 0.20 -9.54 4.01
CA GLU A 250 -0.80 -8.47 4.12
C GLU A 250 -0.47 -7.50 5.26
N ALA A 251 0.12 -7.98 6.36
CA ALA A 251 0.68 -7.13 7.41
C ALA A 251 1.79 -6.21 6.87
N TYR A 252 2.67 -6.74 6.02
CA TYR A 252 3.69 -5.94 5.34
C TYR A 252 3.06 -4.88 4.44
N LYS A 253 2.15 -5.25 3.54
CA LYS A 253 1.44 -4.28 2.67
C LYS A 253 0.68 -3.22 3.48
N ALA A 254 0.03 -3.61 4.59
CA ALA A 254 -0.65 -2.67 5.48
C ALA A 254 0.32 -1.68 6.12
N THR A 255 1.55 -2.10 6.43
CA THR A 255 2.61 -1.21 6.92
C THR A 255 3.01 -0.19 5.86
N GLU A 256 3.14 -0.61 4.60
CA GLU A 256 3.39 0.30 3.47
C GLU A 256 2.24 1.29 3.27
N ASP A 257 1.00 0.82 3.36
CA ASP A 257 -0.20 1.66 3.29
C ASP A 257 -0.22 2.73 4.40
N ILE A 258 0.11 2.35 5.64
CA ILE A 258 0.20 3.28 6.78
C ILE A 258 1.30 4.32 6.53
N HIS A 259 2.50 3.88 6.14
CA HIS A 259 3.61 4.79 5.85
C HIS A 259 3.27 5.76 4.71
N GLY A 260 2.61 5.28 3.65
CA GLY A 260 2.11 6.11 2.56
C GLY A 260 1.13 7.18 3.03
N LEU A 261 0.17 6.82 3.89
CA LEU A 261 -0.78 7.77 4.50
C LEU A 261 -0.08 8.82 5.37
N MET A 262 0.95 8.42 6.14
CA MET A 262 1.73 9.36 6.93
C MET A 262 2.43 10.43 6.07
N ASN A 263 2.98 10.03 4.91
CA ASN A 263 3.66 10.94 3.98
C ASN A 263 2.69 11.85 3.21
N LEU A 264 1.46 11.39 2.96
CA LEU A 264 0.41 12.20 2.35
C LEU A 264 -0.08 13.32 3.28
N SER A 265 -0.01 13.11 4.60
CA SER A 265 -0.42 14.11 5.59
C SER A 265 0.65 15.20 5.75
N LYS A 266 0.23 16.47 5.64
CA LYS A 266 1.09 17.62 5.97
C LYS A 266 1.30 17.79 7.47
N LYS A 267 0.41 17.24 8.31
CA LYS A 267 0.54 17.29 9.77
C LYS A 267 1.09 15.96 10.29
N PRO A 268 2.02 15.98 11.27
CA PRO A 268 2.50 14.76 11.88
C PRO A 268 1.33 14.00 12.54
N PRO A 269 1.26 12.66 12.40
CA PRO A 269 0.23 11.85 13.03
C PRO A 269 0.26 11.95 14.56
N VAL A 270 -0.84 11.59 15.20
CA VAL A 270 -0.93 11.57 16.67
C VAL A 270 0.11 10.62 17.25
N PRO A 271 0.96 11.06 18.20
CA PRO A 271 2.04 10.23 18.76
C PRO A 271 1.59 8.88 19.34
N LYS A 272 0.39 8.78 19.94
CA LYS A 272 -0.17 7.51 20.44
C LYS A 272 -0.38 6.49 19.31
N THR A 273 -0.88 6.94 18.18
CA THR A 273 -1.12 6.15 16.96
C THR A 273 0.21 5.66 16.39
N MET A 274 1.22 6.54 16.37
CA MET A 274 2.59 6.21 15.97
C MET A 274 3.28 5.20 16.89
N ALA A 275 3.05 5.28 18.20
CA ALA A 275 3.57 4.30 19.13
C ALA A 275 3.00 2.90 18.87
N ASN A 276 1.70 2.80 18.59
CA ASN A 276 1.08 1.53 18.20
C ASN A 276 1.64 1.00 16.88
N TYR A 277 1.83 1.87 15.88
CA TYR A 277 2.47 1.52 14.61
C TYR A 277 3.86 0.89 14.81
N TYR A 278 4.77 1.58 15.52
CA TYR A 278 6.13 1.05 15.74
C TYR A 278 6.13 -0.23 16.58
N HIS A 279 5.22 -0.36 17.54
CA HIS A 279 5.06 -1.58 18.33
C HIS A 279 4.69 -2.78 17.44
N LYS A 280 3.68 -2.63 16.58
CA LYS A 280 3.24 -3.69 15.66
C LYS A 280 4.28 -3.96 14.57
N LEU A 281 4.91 -2.91 14.03
CA LEU A 281 5.99 -3.03 13.05
C LEU A 281 7.19 -3.80 13.62
N ALA A 282 7.58 -3.56 14.87
CA ALA A 282 8.61 -4.33 15.53
C ALA A 282 8.25 -5.83 15.58
N MET A 283 6.99 -6.19 15.86
CA MET A 283 6.54 -7.60 15.84
C MET A 283 6.64 -8.21 14.44
N VAL A 284 6.25 -7.47 13.40
CA VAL A 284 6.35 -7.93 11.99
C VAL A 284 7.81 -8.19 11.62
N PHE A 285 8.74 -7.28 11.94
CA PHE A 285 10.15 -7.47 11.65
C PHE A 285 10.77 -8.66 12.41
N TRP A 286 10.36 -8.89 13.65
CA TRP A 286 10.81 -10.05 14.41
C TRP A 286 10.39 -11.36 13.74
N LYS A 287 9.12 -11.47 13.37
CA LYS A 287 8.57 -12.68 12.73
C LYS A 287 9.10 -12.90 11.32
N ALA A 288 9.47 -11.82 10.62
CA ALA A 288 10.15 -11.88 9.33
C ALA A 288 11.66 -12.21 9.42
N GLY A 289 12.24 -12.28 10.64
CA GLY A 289 13.67 -12.56 10.85
C GLY A 289 14.59 -11.33 10.65
N TYR A 290 14.03 -10.13 10.51
CA TYR A 290 14.78 -8.88 10.37
C TYR A 290 15.09 -8.26 11.73
N TYR A 291 15.97 -8.90 12.52
CA TYR A 291 16.30 -8.49 13.90
C TYR A 291 16.85 -7.06 14.02
N LEU A 292 17.64 -6.63 13.04
CA LEU A 292 18.18 -5.26 12.98
C LEU A 292 17.08 -4.20 12.87
N PHE A 293 16.11 -4.42 11.97
CA PHE A 293 14.97 -3.52 11.80
C PHE A 293 13.99 -3.61 12.97
N HIS A 294 13.86 -4.77 13.61
CA HIS A 294 13.12 -4.93 14.85
C HIS A 294 13.71 -4.05 15.98
N ALA A 295 15.02 -4.12 16.21
CA ALA A 295 15.69 -3.30 17.22
C ALA A 295 15.57 -1.80 16.90
N ALA A 296 15.73 -1.41 15.64
CA ALA A 296 15.53 -0.03 15.20
C ALA A 296 14.09 0.47 15.41
N ALA A 297 13.07 -0.37 15.16
CA ALA A 297 11.67 -0.06 15.42
C ALA A 297 11.39 0.16 16.91
N LEU A 298 11.94 -0.71 17.77
CA LEU A 298 11.83 -0.55 19.23
C LEU A 298 12.56 0.71 19.72
N PHE A 299 13.71 1.04 19.14
CA PHE A 299 14.43 2.26 19.46
C PHE A 299 13.63 3.52 19.08
N LYS A 300 12.98 3.53 17.90
CA LYS A 300 12.04 4.59 17.50
C LYS A 300 10.85 4.71 18.44
N LEU A 301 10.28 3.57 18.86
CA LEU A 301 9.19 3.53 19.84
C LEU A 301 9.62 4.14 21.18
N PHE A 302 10.84 3.83 21.64
CA PHE A 302 11.42 4.39 22.86
C PHE A 302 11.61 5.91 22.77
N GLN A 303 12.21 6.40 21.68
CA GLN A 303 12.37 7.84 21.43
C GLN A 303 11.03 8.56 21.50
N LEU A 304 10.04 8.07 20.74
CA LEU A 304 8.71 8.65 20.68
C LEU A 304 8.00 8.65 22.03
N SER A 305 8.11 7.56 22.79
CA SER A 305 7.44 7.43 24.09
C SER A 305 8.05 8.35 25.15
N LYS A 306 9.37 8.52 25.12
CA LYS A 306 10.11 9.45 25.99
C LYS A 306 9.74 10.91 25.70
N ASP A 307 9.57 11.27 24.43
CA ASP A 307 9.18 12.64 24.03
C ASP A 307 7.70 12.93 24.33
N MET A 308 6.83 11.90 24.27
CA MET A 308 5.38 12.04 24.43
C MET A 308 4.93 12.11 25.90
N LYS A 309 5.46 11.25 26.79
CA LYS A 309 5.01 11.13 28.18
C LYS A 309 5.91 11.94 29.12
N LYS A 310 5.53 13.19 29.41
CA LYS A 310 6.24 14.04 30.39
C LYS A 310 6.31 13.44 31.82
N ASN A 311 5.35 12.57 32.17
CA ASN A 311 5.27 11.90 33.49
C ASN A 311 5.32 10.36 33.35
N MET A 312 6.22 9.82 32.53
CA MET A 312 6.40 8.36 32.44
C MET A 312 7.00 7.82 33.74
N THR A 313 6.48 6.68 34.23
CA THR A 313 7.05 6.05 35.42
C THR A 313 8.46 5.52 35.13
N ALA A 314 9.33 5.55 36.14
CA ALA A 314 10.69 5.03 36.00
C ALA A 314 10.69 3.53 35.62
N ASP A 315 9.73 2.75 36.12
CA ASP A 315 9.55 1.32 35.80
C ASP A 315 9.20 1.10 34.31
N GLU A 316 8.24 1.88 33.76
CA GLU A 316 7.89 1.78 32.34
C GLU A 316 9.08 2.15 31.44
N LEU A 317 9.79 3.23 31.79
CA LEU A 317 10.98 3.67 31.04
C LEU A 317 12.09 2.62 31.07
N GLN A 318 12.35 2.03 32.24
CA GLN A 318 13.33 0.97 32.42
C GLN A 318 12.95 -0.27 31.63
N ARG A 319 11.70 -0.73 31.69
CA ARG A 319 11.22 -1.90 30.91
C ARG A 319 11.42 -1.69 29.40
N MET A 320 11.11 -0.49 28.89
CA MET A 320 11.35 -0.16 27.49
C MET A 320 12.84 -0.13 27.14
N ALA A 321 13.68 0.48 27.99
CA ALA A 321 15.13 0.53 27.79
C ALA A 321 15.75 -0.89 27.79
N CYS A 322 15.35 -1.74 28.73
CA CYS A 322 15.74 -3.16 28.79
C CYS A 322 15.40 -3.89 27.49
N ARG A 323 14.18 -3.72 26.98
CA ARG A 323 13.74 -4.36 25.74
C ARG A 323 14.51 -3.89 24.52
N VAL A 324 14.78 -2.59 24.41
CA VAL A 324 15.59 -2.02 23.30
C VAL A 324 17.03 -2.51 23.36
N LEU A 325 17.62 -2.52 24.55
CA LEU A 325 18.99 -2.98 24.75
C LEU A 325 19.13 -4.47 24.42
N LEU A 326 18.23 -5.32 24.92
CA LEU A 326 18.19 -6.74 24.60
C LEU A 326 18.02 -6.99 23.10
N ALA A 327 17.06 -6.31 22.46
CA ALA A 327 16.84 -6.45 21.02
C ALA A 327 18.08 -6.04 20.21
N THR A 328 18.79 -4.99 20.63
CA THR A 328 20.01 -4.51 19.95
C THR A 328 21.20 -5.45 20.15
N LEU A 329 21.39 -5.98 21.36
CA LEU A 329 22.45 -6.95 21.65
C LEU A 329 22.19 -8.31 20.99
N SER A 330 20.93 -8.66 20.77
CA SER A 330 20.50 -9.91 20.14
C SER A 330 20.56 -9.90 18.61
N ILE A 331 21.02 -8.80 17.98
CA ILE A 331 21.21 -8.74 16.53
C ILE A 331 22.36 -9.69 16.17
N PRO A 332 22.14 -10.71 15.32
CA PRO A 332 23.17 -11.65 14.90
C PRO A 332 24.41 -10.95 14.31
N LEU A 333 25.59 -11.46 14.65
CA LEU A 333 26.89 -10.90 14.27
C LEU A 333 27.44 -11.28 12.88
N PRO A 334 26.94 -12.30 12.15
CA PRO A 334 27.22 -12.38 10.72
C PRO A 334 26.33 -11.39 9.97
N SER A 335 26.91 -10.64 9.03
CA SER A 335 26.13 -9.84 8.07
C SER A 335 25.20 -10.78 7.33
N ALA A 336 23.92 -10.79 7.72
CA ALA A 336 22.87 -11.63 7.17
C ALA A 336 22.62 -11.25 5.71
N HIS A 337 23.53 -11.66 4.83
CA HIS A 337 23.28 -11.78 3.42
C HIS A 337 22.67 -13.16 3.22
N PRO A 338 21.36 -13.26 2.91
CA PRO A 338 20.78 -14.52 2.52
C PRO A 338 21.55 -14.99 1.30
N GLU A 339 22.27 -16.09 1.41
CA GLU A 339 23.11 -16.60 0.31
C GLU A 339 22.29 -16.89 -0.95
N PHE A 340 21.00 -17.13 -0.78
CA PHE A 340 20.05 -17.22 -1.89
C PHE A 340 20.12 -16.01 -2.82
N ASP A 341 20.34 -14.79 -2.31
CA ASP A 341 20.48 -13.58 -3.14
C ASP A 341 21.83 -13.55 -3.93
N ARG A 342 22.81 -14.41 -3.57
CA ARG A 342 24.06 -14.58 -4.34
C ARG A 342 23.90 -15.55 -5.51
N PHE A 343 22.98 -16.51 -5.37
CA PHE A 343 22.75 -17.57 -6.37
C PHE A 343 21.48 -17.36 -7.20
N ILE A 344 20.61 -16.44 -6.80
CA ILE A 344 19.38 -16.07 -7.50
C ILE A 344 19.53 -14.61 -7.92
N GLU A 345 19.59 -14.38 -9.24
CA GLU A 345 19.47 -13.04 -9.80
C GLU A 345 18.05 -12.52 -9.55
N THR A 346 17.84 -11.89 -8.40
CA THR A 346 16.62 -11.11 -8.16
C THR A 346 16.80 -9.70 -8.71
N ASP A 347 15.79 -9.16 -9.38
CA ASP A 347 15.77 -7.80 -9.97
C ASP A 347 16.15 -6.65 -9.00
N LYS A 348 16.18 -6.91 -7.68
CA LYS A 348 16.43 -5.90 -6.65
C LYS A 348 17.59 -6.28 -5.77
N SER A 349 18.55 -5.36 -5.63
CA SER A 349 19.70 -5.57 -4.76
C SER A 349 19.28 -5.71 -3.28
N PRO A 350 20.04 -6.46 -2.45
CA PRO A 350 19.79 -6.51 -1.01
C PRO A 350 19.78 -5.13 -0.35
N LEU A 351 20.57 -4.19 -0.88
CA LEU A 351 20.62 -2.81 -0.43
C LEU A 351 19.30 -2.07 -0.70
N GLU A 352 18.69 -2.24 -1.88
CA GLU A 352 17.38 -1.66 -2.18
C GLU A 352 16.27 -2.22 -1.28
N LYS A 353 16.31 -3.53 -1.01
CA LYS A 353 15.39 -4.16 -0.04
C LYS A 353 15.55 -3.51 1.33
N ALA A 354 16.79 -3.38 1.83
CA ALA A 354 17.09 -2.74 3.11
C ALA A 354 16.69 -1.25 3.15
N GLN A 355 16.90 -0.50 2.06
CA GLN A 355 16.46 0.89 1.94
C GLN A 355 14.93 1.01 2.01
N ARG A 356 14.19 0.13 1.33
CA ARG A 356 12.73 0.11 1.40
C ARG A 356 12.23 -0.14 2.83
N LEU A 357 12.86 -1.06 3.55
CA LEU A 357 12.55 -1.32 4.97
C LEU A 357 12.93 -0.13 5.87
N ALA A 358 14.03 0.56 5.59
CA ALA A 358 14.45 1.75 6.34
C ALA A 358 13.46 2.91 6.19
N ILE A 359 12.90 3.09 4.99
CA ILE A 359 11.87 4.09 4.70
C ILE A 359 10.64 3.88 5.59
N LEU A 360 10.21 2.62 5.84
CA LEU A 360 9.07 2.32 6.73
C LEU A 360 9.28 2.77 8.18
N LEU A 361 10.54 2.92 8.61
CA LEU A 361 10.95 3.44 9.91
C LEU A 361 11.26 4.94 9.89
N THR A 362 11.01 5.61 8.76
CA THR A 362 11.38 7.00 8.51
C THR A 362 12.88 7.24 8.71
N LEU A 363 13.70 6.27 8.32
CA LEU A 363 15.16 6.37 8.33
C LEU A 363 15.67 6.68 6.90
N PRO A 364 16.57 7.66 6.74
CA PRO A 364 17.10 8.02 5.42
C PRO A 364 18.08 6.99 4.87
N GLN A 365 18.69 6.18 5.73
CA GLN A 365 19.65 5.14 5.39
C GLN A 365 19.35 3.88 6.22
N PRO A 366 19.65 2.68 5.69
CA PRO A 366 19.48 1.44 6.44
C PRO A 366 20.38 1.48 7.69
N PRO A 367 19.84 1.18 8.88
CA PRO A 367 20.63 1.15 10.10
C PRO A 367 21.63 -0.01 10.03
N THR A 368 22.78 0.14 10.71
CA THR A 368 23.70 -0.95 11.00
C THR A 368 23.72 -1.23 12.50
N ARG A 369 24.22 -2.41 12.90
CA ARG A 369 24.36 -2.76 14.32
C ARG A 369 25.25 -1.74 15.04
N ALA A 370 26.43 -1.43 14.49
CA ALA A 370 27.30 -0.37 15.00
C ALA A 370 26.62 1.01 15.10
N SER A 371 25.82 1.44 14.11
CA SER A 371 25.14 2.73 14.19
C SER A 371 24.09 2.75 15.29
N LEU A 372 23.34 1.66 15.45
CA LEU A 372 22.31 1.53 16.47
C LEU A 372 22.93 1.50 17.87
N LEU A 373 24.04 0.78 18.06
CA LEU A 373 24.81 0.78 19.31
C LEU A 373 25.29 2.19 19.70
N LYS A 374 25.83 2.96 18.74
CA LYS A 374 26.22 4.36 18.98
C LYS A 374 25.02 5.22 19.40
N ASP A 375 23.87 5.02 18.78
CA ASP A 375 22.65 5.78 19.05
C ASP A 375 22.04 5.46 20.43
N ILE A 376 22.04 4.18 20.87
CA ILE A 376 21.53 3.81 22.20
C ILE A 376 22.43 4.35 23.32
N VAL A 377 23.75 4.43 23.11
CA VAL A 377 24.69 5.04 24.05
C VAL A 377 24.47 6.55 24.09
N ARG A 378 24.33 7.21 22.93
CA ARG A 378 24.09 8.67 22.84
C ARG A 378 22.82 9.08 23.58
N LEU A 379 21.75 8.27 23.53
CA LEU A 379 20.49 8.54 24.24
C LEU A 379 20.42 8.01 25.67
N ASN A 380 21.53 7.49 26.20
CA ASN A 380 21.66 6.90 27.52
C ASN A 380 20.64 5.78 27.79
N VAL A 381 20.33 4.95 26.79
CA VAL A 381 19.45 3.78 26.96
C VAL A 381 20.10 2.76 27.89
N VAL A 382 21.42 2.58 27.77
CA VAL A 382 22.20 1.66 28.60
C VAL A 382 22.07 2.03 30.08
N GLY A 383 22.30 3.29 30.45
CA GLY A 383 22.17 3.73 31.85
C GLY A 383 20.74 3.69 32.41
N LEU A 384 19.72 3.62 31.54
CA LEU A 384 18.31 3.48 31.94
C LEU A 384 17.86 2.02 32.07
N ALA A 385 18.63 1.05 31.56
CA ALA A 385 18.33 -0.37 31.66
C ALA A 385 18.59 -0.91 33.08
N SER A 386 18.14 -2.12 33.37
CA SER A 386 18.42 -2.79 34.65
C SER A 386 19.92 -3.10 34.81
N PRO A 387 20.44 -3.13 36.05
CA PRO A 387 21.86 -3.41 36.29
C PRO A 387 22.39 -4.69 35.62
N PRO A 388 21.66 -5.84 35.61
CA PRO A 388 22.13 -7.03 34.90
C PRO A 388 22.31 -6.85 33.39
N LEU A 389 21.48 -6.00 32.75
CA LEU A 389 21.58 -5.72 31.32
C LEU A 389 22.66 -4.69 31.00
N GLN A 390 22.97 -3.80 31.94
CA GLN A 390 24.14 -2.93 31.84
C GLN A 390 25.43 -3.75 31.86
N GLU A 391 25.52 -4.72 32.77
CA GLU A 391 26.65 -5.67 32.83
C GLU A 391 26.74 -6.48 31.54
N LEU A 392 25.62 -6.98 31.02
CA LEU A 392 25.58 -7.68 29.73
C LEU A 392 26.13 -6.85 28.56
N TYR A 393 25.77 -5.57 28.47
CA TYR A 393 26.33 -4.65 27.47
C TYR A 393 27.85 -4.51 27.63
N ASN A 394 28.34 -4.33 28.85
CA ASN A 394 29.77 -4.21 29.13
C ASN A 394 30.52 -5.49 28.74
N CYS A 395 30.01 -6.68 29.09
CA CYS A 395 30.63 -7.95 28.76
C CYS A 395 30.70 -8.21 27.24
N LEU A 396 29.68 -7.81 26.47
CA LEU A 396 29.62 -8.10 25.04
C LEU A 396 30.34 -7.05 24.16
N GLU A 397 30.31 -5.77 24.55
CA GLU A 397 30.76 -4.67 23.68
C GLU A 397 32.00 -3.93 24.20
N VAL A 398 32.32 -4.00 25.49
CA VAL A 398 33.38 -3.19 26.12
C VAL A 398 34.55 -4.04 26.62
N GLU A 399 34.27 -5.08 27.39
CA GLU A 399 35.29 -5.89 28.05
C GLU A 399 35.82 -7.02 27.17
N PHE A 400 37.14 -7.22 27.20
CA PHE A 400 37.80 -8.33 26.54
C PHE A 400 38.14 -9.42 27.56
N SER A 401 37.25 -10.41 27.71
CA SER A 401 37.34 -11.46 28.74
C SER A 401 36.86 -12.82 28.21
N PRO A 402 37.58 -13.48 27.28
CA PRO A 402 37.10 -14.67 26.58
C PRO A 402 36.84 -15.88 27.50
N LEU A 403 37.49 -15.96 28.66
CA LEU A 403 37.36 -17.10 29.58
C LEU A 403 36.10 -17.03 30.46
N THR A 404 35.63 -15.83 30.78
CA THR A 404 34.50 -15.62 31.70
C THR A 404 33.22 -15.20 30.98
N LEU A 405 33.32 -14.72 29.74
CA LEU A 405 32.21 -14.18 28.94
C LEU A 405 30.96 -15.05 28.97
N CYS A 406 31.06 -16.31 28.54
CA CYS A 406 29.89 -17.19 28.47
C CYS A 406 29.27 -17.45 29.85
N ARG A 407 30.07 -17.54 30.91
CA ARG A 407 29.55 -17.74 32.27
C ARG A 407 28.75 -16.54 32.77
N GLN A 408 29.27 -15.32 32.52
CA GLN A 408 28.59 -14.08 32.90
C GLN A 408 27.28 -13.91 32.12
N VAL A 409 27.29 -14.14 30.81
CA VAL A 409 26.08 -14.07 29.98
C VAL A 409 25.05 -15.11 30.39
N THR A 410 25.45 -16.34 30.72
CA THR A 410 24.53 -17.40 31.19
C THR A 410 23.77 -16.94 32.44
N ALA A 411 24.48 -16.38 33.42
CA ALA A 411 23.87 -15.91 34.66
C ALA A 411 22.81 -14.81 34.42
N VAL A 412 23.05 -13.92 33.45
CA VAL A 412 22.06 -12.90 33.06
C VAL A 412 20.89 -13.54 32.28
N CYS A 413 21.17 -14.46 31.35
CA CYS A 413 20.16 -15.14 30.56
C CYS A 413 19.18 -15.95 31.42
N ASP A 414 19.65 -16.64 32.46
CA ASP A 414 18.81 -17.43 33.37
C ASP A 414 17.77 -16.54 34.08
N GLY A 415 18.15 -15.30 34.43
CA GLY A 415 17.24 -14.31 34.99
C GLY A 415 16.18 -13.78 34.00
N LEU A 416 16.42 -13.87 32.70
CA LEU A 416 15.52 -13.38 31.64
C LEU A 416 14.43 -14.38 31.24
N VAL A 417 14.55 -15.66 31.63
CA VAL A 417 13.61 -16.74 31.24
C VAL A 417 12.20 -16.54 31.83
N GLY A 418 12.07 -15.73 32.89
CA GLY A 418 10.79 -15.42 33.56
C GLY A 418 9.99 -14.24 33.00
N GLU A 419 10.54 -13.45 32.07
CA GLU A 419 9.90 -12.24 31.52
C GLU A 419 9.45 -12.42 30.05
N ASP A 420 8.63 -11.47 29.53
CA ASP A 420 8.23 -11.34 28.11
C ASP A 420 9.43 -11.28 27.11
N ASN A 421 10.66 -11.30 27.62
CA ASN A 421 11.92 -11.18 26.90
C ASN A 421 12.54 -12.52 26.49
N ARG A 422 11.87 -13.65 26.75
CA ARG A 422 12.36 -15.01 26.42
C ARG A 422 12.77 -15.18 24.96
N GLN A 423 12.12 -14.47 24.03
CA GLN A 423 12.42 -14.55 22.59
C GLN A 423 13.85 -14.12 22.23
N TYR A 424 14.50 -13.29 23.06
CA TYR A 424 15.86 -12.78 22.79
C TYR A 424 16.97 -13.74 23.26
N VAL A 425 16.66 -14.74 24.08
CA VAL A 425 17.68 -15.60 24.73
C VAL A 425 18.49 -16.38 23.69
N ALA A 426 17.83 -17.06 22.75
CA ALA A 426 18.54 -17.87 21.75
C ALA A 426 19.44 -17.02 20.82
N PRO A 427 18.95 -15.91 20.21
CA PRO A 427 19.84 -15.04 19.42
C PRO A 427 20.99 -14.42 20.23
N LEU A 428 20.75 -14.08 21.50
CA LEU A 428 21.79 -13.55 22.39
C LEU A 428 22.88 -14.60 22.69
N GLN A 429 22.49 -15.86 22.88
CA GLN A 429 23.44 -16.97 23.04
C GLN A 429 24.31 -17.11 21.79
N ASP A 430 23.72 -17.12 20.59
CA ASP A 430 24.46 -17.23 19.32
C ASP A 430 25.45 -16.05 19.14
N VAL A 431 24.99 -14.83 19.40
CA VAL A 431 25.84 -13.63 19.39
C VAL A 431 27.01 -13.77 20.37
N THR A 432 26.75 -14.28 21.57
CA THR A 432 27.78 -14.48 22.59
C THR A 432 28.82 -15.51 22.17
N LEU A 433 28.39 -16.60 21.50
CA LEU A 433 29.31 -17.60 20.97
C LEU A 433 30.20 -17.02 19.86
N VAL A 434 29.63 -16.23 18.95
CA VAL A 434 30.42 -15.53 17.91
C VAL A 434 31.39 -14.53 18.54
N ARG A 435 30.97 -13.79 19.58
CA ARG A 435 31.87 -12.91 20.36
C ARG A 435 33.00 -13.69 21.02
N LEU A 436 32.70 -14.84 21.65
CA LEU A 436 33.70 -15.73 22.24
C LEU A 436 34.72 -16.15 21.19
N ILE A 437 34.27 -16.66 20.03
CA ILE A 437 35.15 -17.09 18.94
C ILE A 437 36.07 -15.95 18.49
N ARG A 438 35.52 -14.74 18.33
CA ARG A 438 36.27 -13.54 17.93
C ARG A 438 37.30 -13.10 18.97
N GLN A 439 36.99 -13.20 20.27
CA GLN A 439 37.95 -12.89 21.32
C GLN A 439 39.03 -13.98 21.43
N VAL A 440 38.65 -15.25 21.30
CA VAL A 440 39.59 -16.39 21.30
C VAL A 440 40.54 -16.31 20.11
N SER A 441 40.06 -15.97 18.92
CA SER A 441 40.91 -15.88 17.72
C SER A 441 42.01 -14.83 17.82
N GLN A 442 41.78 -13.75 18.60
CA GLN A 442 42.77 -12.70 18.83
C GLN A 442 43.87 -13.13 19.80
N VAL A 443 43.67 -14.15 20.64
CA VAL A 443 44.66 -14.59 21.65
C VAL A 443 45.28 -15.93 21.30
N TYR A 444 44.51 -16.84 20.71
CA TYR A 444 44.91 -18.19 20.39
C TYR A 444 45.10 -18.35 18.89
N GLN A 445 46.26 -18.88 18.49
CA GLN A 445 46.47 -19.34 17.11
C GLN A 445 45.86 -20.74 16.89
N THR A 446 45.85 -21.59 17.91
CA THR A 446 45.29 -22.95 17.85
C THR A 446 44.68 -23.32 19.20
N ILE A 447 43.48 -23.90 19.18
CA ILE A 447 42.77 -24.36 20.37
C ILE A 447 42.17 -25.75 20.12
N LYS A 448 42.20 -26.62 21.15
CA LYS A 448 41.47 -27.89 21.09
C LYS A 448 39.97 -27.64 21.06
N PHE A 449 39.24 -28.37 20.22
CA PHE A 449 37.79 -28.22 20.10
C PHE A 449 37.07 -28.53 21.43
N THR A 450 37.54 -29.53 22.19
CA THR A 450 37.01 -29.82 23.53
C THR A 450 37.15 -28.65 24.49
N ARG A 451 38.29 -27.95 24.46
CA ARG A 451 38.51 -26.76 25.29
C ARG A 451 37.62 -25.60 24.88
N LEU A 452 37.38 -25.43 23.58
CA LEU A 452 36.44 -24.42 23.08
C LEU A 452 35.00 -24.71 23.56
N LEU A 453 34.60 -25.98 23.60
CA LEU A 453 33.29 -26.40 24.15
C LEU A 453 33.18 -26.17 25.66
N GLU A 454 34.25 -26.42 26.43
CA GLU A 454 34.27 -26.10 27.87
C GLU A 454 34.07 -24.60 28.14
N LEU A 455 34.56 -23.73 27.25
CA LEU A 455 34.35 -22.29 27.34
C LEU A 455 32.92 -21.90 26.95
N ALA A 456 32.36 -22.55 25.93
CA ALA A 456 31.01 -22.35 25.43
C ALA A 456 29.96 -23.13 26.25
N HIS A 457 29.60 -22.62 27.42
CA HIS A 457 28.77 -23.30 28.42
C HIS A 457 27.37 -23.77 27.94
N PHE A 458 26.80 -23.15 26.90
CA PHE A 458 25.40 -23.35 26.47
C PHE A 458 25.28 -23.76 24.99
N THR A 459 26.21 -24.57 24.47
CA THR A 459 26.17 -25.03 23.08
C THR A 459 26.33 -26.54 22.95
N THR A 460 25.99 -27.07 21.77
CA THR A 460 26.30 -28.45 21.39
C THR A 460 27.51 -28.49 20.44
N PRO A 461 28.22 -29.63 20.34
CA PRO A 461 29.36 -29.77 19.43
C PRO A 461 29.02 -29.39 17.98
N PHE A 462 27.91 -29.91 17.45
CA PHE A 462 27.45 -29.62 16.09
C PHE A 462 27.03 -28.16 15.91
N HIS A 463 26.45 -27.54 16.94
CA HIS A 463 26.06 -26.14 16.87
C HIS A 463 27.28 -25.22 16.82
N MET A 464 28.28 -25.48 17.67
CA MET A 464 29.56 -24.73 17.66
C MET A 464 30.26 -24.88 16.31
N GLU A 465 30.33 -26.10 15.77
CA GLU A 465 30.94 -26.35 14.46
C GLU A 465 30.20 -25.59 13.34
N ARG A 466 28.86 -25.60 13.34
CA ARG A 466 28.05 -24.83 12.40
C ARG A 466 28.38 -23.33 12.46
N LEU A 467 28.47 -22.75 13.65
CA LEU A 467 28.82 -21.34 13.84
C LEU A 467 30.23 -21.02 13.31
N LEU A 468 31.22 -21.87 13.57
CA LEU A 468 32.58 -21.70 13.04
C LEU A 468 32.57 -21.70 11.51
N VAL A 469 31.84 -22.64 10.89
CA VAL A 469 31.71 -22.73 9.42
C VAL A 469 30.99 -21.52 8.84
N GLU A 470 29.92 -21.05 9.48
CA GLU A 470 29.19 -19.83 9.07
C GLU A 470 30.10 -18.60 9.09
N CYS A 471 30.90 -18.41 10.14
CA CYS A 471 31.86 -17.30 10.23
C CYS A 471 32.92 -17.33 9.12
N VAL A 472 33.38 -18.51 8.71
CA VAL A 472 34.32 -18.66 7.58
C VAL A 472 33.60 -18.39 6.27
N ARG A 473 32.41 -18.95 6.08
CA ARG A 473 31.64 -18.85 4.83
C ARG A 473 31.25 -17.42 4.48
N HIS A 474 31.01 -16.58 5.49
CA HIS A 474 30.71 -15.15 5.32
C HIS A 474 31.95 -14.26 5.17
N ASN A 475 33.16 -14.85 5.24
CA ASN A 475 34.45 -14.16 5.28
C ASN A 475 34.60 -13.18 6.47
N ASP A 476 33.94 -13.49 7.59
CA ASP A 476 34.03 -12.70 8.82
C ASP A 476 35.31 -13.02 9.60
N MET A 477 35.72 -14.30 9.59
CA MET A 477 36.89 -14.79 10.30
C MET A 477 37.60 -15.91 9.52
N GLN A 478 38.92 -16.00 9.69
CA GLN A 478 39.74 -17.05 9.10
C GLN A 478 39.93 -18.19 10.10
N ILE A 479 39.21 -19.29 9.90
CA ILE A 479 39.18 -20.43 10.79
C ILE A 479 39.40 -21.71 9.97
N ARG A 480 40.30 -22.58 10.43
CA ARG A 480 40.50 -23.93 9.87
C ARG A 480 40.20 -24.97 10.95
N ILE A 481 39.30 -25.89 10.65
CA ILE A 481 38.90 -26.97 11.56
C ILE A 481 39.63 -28.25 11.14
N GLU A 482 40.37 -28.86 12.04
CA GLU A 482 41.07 -30.13 11.82
C GLU A 482 40.48 -31.22 12.72
N HIS A 483 39.64 -32.09 12.14
CA HIS A 483 38.99 -33.18 12.88
C HIS A 483 39.96 -34.29 13.31
N GLY A 484 41.06 -34.51 12.57
CA GLY A 484 42.03 -35.56 12.88
C GLY A 484 42.75 -35.33 14.22
N THR A 485 43.09 -34.07 14.51
CA THR A 485 43.71 -33.65 15.77
C THR A 485 42.70 -33.08 16.77
N GLY A 486 41.46 -32.83 16.34
CA GLY A 486 40.41 -32.19 17.14
C GLY A 486 40.74 -30.74 17.49
N CYS A 487 41.37 -30.00 16.58
CA CYS A 487 41.84 -28.63 16.79
C CYS A 487 41.18 -27.62 15.84
N VAL A 488 41.12 -26.37 16.30
CA VAL A 488 40.69 -25.21 15.52
C VAL A 488 41.86 -24.25 15.42
N HIS A 489 42.23 -23.85 14.21
CA HIS A 489 43.31 -22.92 13.92
C HIS A 489 42.74 -21.58 13.44
N PHE A 490 43.32 -20.47 13.91
CA PHE A 490 42.90 -19.12 13.57
C PHE A 490 44.00 -18.39 12.77
N GLY A 491 43.63 -17.71 11.69
CA GLY A 491 44.53 -16.80 10.94
C GLY A 491 45.76 -17.45 10.30
N THR A 492 45.65 -18.72 9.90
CA THR A 492 46.75 -19.48 9.28
C THR A 492 46.87 -19.25 7.78
N ASP A 493 45.83 -18.71 7.12
CA ASP A 493 45.82 -18.49 5.67
C ASP A 493 46.16 -17.03 5.32
N LEU A 494 47.20 -16.84 4.51
CA LEU A 494 47.65 -15.53 4.03
C LEU A 494 46.98 -15.12 2.71
N SER A 495 46.23 -16.03 2.07
CA SER A 495 45.59 -15.80 0.77
C SER A 495 44.20 -15.17 0.86
N GLU A 496 43.56 -15.25 2.02
CA GLU A 496 42.23 -14.70 2.25
C GLU A 496 42.28 -13.32 2.90
N SER A 497 41.37 -12.43 2.50
CA SER A 497 41.16 -11.13 3.14
C SER A 497 39.84 -11.11 3.90
N GLN A 498 39.83 -10.54 5.11
CA GLN A 498 38.58 -10.28 5.82
C GLN A 498 37.73 -9.28 5.03
N ARG A 499 36.41 -9.43 5.11
CA ARG A 499 35.47 -8.65 4.30
C ARG A 499 35.26 -7.21 4.79
N GLU A 500 35.43 -6.96 6.08
CA GLU A 500 35.17 -5.65 6.70
C GLU A 500 36.43 -5.04 7.33
N ASP A 501 36.71 -3.77 6.99
CA ASP A 501 37.84 -2.99 7.52
C ASP A 501 37.69 -2.59 9.00
N HIS A 502 36.54 -2.85 9.64
CA HIS A 502 36.26 -2.42 11.01
C HIS A 502 35.70 -3.55 11.88
N PRO A 503 36.50 -4.12 12.79
CA PRO A 503 35.99 -5.11 13.72
C PRO A 503 34.99 -4.49 14.72
N GLU A 504 33.75 -4.96 14.72
CA GLU A 504 32.78 -4.63 15.78
C GLU A 504 33.17 -5.29 17.12
N GLY A 505 33.04 -4.56 18.23
CA GLY A 505 33.26 -5.06 19.60
C GLY A 505 34.69 -4.88 20.13
N PRO A 506 35.00 -5.46 21.30
CA PRO A 506 36.30 -5.30 21.94
C PRO A 506 37.40 -5.97 21.10
N THR A 507 38.39 -5.18 20.69
CA THR A 507 39.53 -5.63 19.88
C THR A 507 40.82 -5.36 20.64
N LEU A 508 41.55 -6.42 20.95
CA LEU A 508 42.85 -6.38 21.61
C LEU A 508 43.98 -6.26 20.57
N GLN A 509 43.96 -7.10 19.54
CA GLN A 509 44.96 -7.10 18.47
C GLN A 509 44.38 -7.65 17.17
N GLU A 510 44.97 -7.22 16.05
CA GLU A 510 44.65 -7.75 14.72
C GLU A 510 45.12 -9.21 14.59
N MET A 511 44.42 -9.97 13.74
CA MET A 511 44.81 -11.33 13.38
C MET A 511 46.20 -11.34 12.70
N PRO A 512 47.00 -12.41 12.83
CA PRO A 512 48.32 -12.48 12.21
C PRO A 512 48.34 -12.20 10.70
N SER A 513 47.32 -12.65 9.97
CA SER A 513 47.16 -12.41 8.53
C SER A 513 46.94 -10.93 8.17
N GLU A 514 46.18 -10.19 8.99
CA GLU A 514 45.98 -8.74 8.85
C GLU A 514 47.27 -7.97 9.16
N GLN A 515 48.01 -8.38 10.20
CA GLN A 515 49.29 -7.77 10.56
C GLN A 515 50.31 -7.84 9.40
N VAL A 516 50.34 -8.96 8.68
CA VAL A 516 51.18 -9.13 7.49
C VAL A 516 50.72 -8.23 6.35
N ARG A 517 49.40 -8.13 6.10
CA ARG A 517 48.83 -7.28 5.05
C ARG A 517 49.09 -5.79 5.29
N ASN A 518 48.91 -5.34 6.53
CA ASN A 518 49.07 -3.95 6.93
C ASN A 518 50.51 -3.59 7.32
N GLN A 519 51.47 -4.50 7.16
CA GLN A 519 52.85 -4.33 7.62
C GLN A 519 53.50 -3.04 7.10
N LEU A 520 53.40 -2.76 5.80
CA LEU A 520 54.01 -1.56 5.20
C LEU A 520 53.36 -0.26 5.69
N ILE A 521 52.03 -0.26 5.90
CA ILE A 521 51.29 0.88 6.44
C ILE A 521 51.73 1.13 7.89
N ASN A 522 51.81 0.08 8.70
CA ASN A 522 52.26 0.16 10.08
C ASN A 522 53.70 0.64 10.18
N MET A 523 54.61 0.11 9.35
CA MET A 523 56.00 0.56 9.26
C MET A 523 56.09 2.03 8.87
N SER A 524 55.34 2.46 7.85
CA SER A 524 55.29 3.86 7.41
C SER A 524 54.79 4.79 8.50
N ASN A 525 53.69 4.44 9.18
CA ASN A 525 53.11 5.22 10.27
C ASN A 525 54.07 5.38 11.45
N VAL A 526 54.73 4.29 11.86
CA VAL A 526 55.71 4.32 12.95
C VAL A 526 56.94 5.13 12.54
N LEU A 527 57.50 4.89 11.35
CA LEU A 527 58.65 5.65 10.85
C LEU A 527 58.35 7.14 10.77
N TYR A 528 57.19 7.52 10.23
CA TYR A 528 56.76 8.91 10.13
C TYR A 528 56.63 9.58 11.51
N LYS A 529 55.99 8.89 12.48
CA LYS A 529 55.90 9.37 13.87
C LYS A 529 57.28 9.49 14.52
N SER A 530 58.17 8.52 14.33
CA SER A 530 59.54 8.54 14.83
C SER A 530 60.34 9.69 14.23
N MET A 531 60.24 9.93 12.92
CA MET A 531 60.88 11.07 12.26
C MET A 531 60.40 12.42 12.81
N GLN A 532 59.09 12.55 13.07
CA GLN A 532 58.53 13.75 13.68
C GLN A 532 59.05 14.00 15.11
N VAL A 533 59.30 12.95 15.89
CA VAL A 533 59.85 13.06 17.25
C VAL A 533 61.35 13.38 17.21
N ILE A 534 62.13 12.71 16.35
CA ILE A 534 63.59 12.88 16.27
C ILE A 534 63.96 14.25 15.69
N ASN A 535 63.28 14.68 14.63
CA ASN A 535 63.55 15.97 14.00
C ASN A 535 62.26 16.68 13.57
N PRO A 536 61.52 17.29 14.51
CA PRO A 536 60.26 18.00 14.22
C PRO A 536 60.47 19.19 13.26
N ASN A 537 61.70 19.72 13.19
CA ASN A 537 62.05 20.87 12.36
C ASN A 537 62.69 20.49 11.02
N LEU A 538 62.82 19.20 10.68
CA LEU A 538 63.51 18.74 9.46
C LEU A 538 63.00 19.45 8.21
N HIS A 539 61.68 19.55 8.09
CA HIS A 539 61.02 20.23 6.98
C HIS A 539 60.55 21.64 7.32
N LYS A 540 60.86 22.17 8.51
CA LYS A 540 60.39 23.50 8.90
C LYS A 540 60.98 24.59 7.99
N VAL A 541 62.28 24.55 7.76
CA VAL A 541 62.98 25.52 6.88
C VAL A 541 62.44 25.45 5.46
N GLU A 542 62.27 24.24 4.91
CA GLU A 542 61.74 24.05 3.56
C GLU A 542 60.26 24.46 3.45
N ARG A 543 59.42 24.12 4.44
CA ARG A 543 58.02 24.58 4.52
C ARG A 543 57.92 26.09 4.66
N ASP A 544 58.77 26.71 5.48
CA ASP A 544 58.80 28.16 5.67
C ASP A 544 59.24 28.85 4.37
N ARG A 545 60.22 28.30 3.66
CA ARG A 545 60.66 28.76 2.33
C ARG A 545 59.55 28.64 1.30
N GLN A 546 58.90 27.48 1.19
CA GLN A 546 57.77 27.25 0.28
C GLN A 546 56.60 28.19 0.62
N ARG A 547 56.28 28.35 1.91
CA ARG A 547 55.26 29.30 2.36
C ARG A 547 55.61 30.73 1.95
N GLN A 548 56.85 31.17 2.14
CA GLN A 548 57.28 32.50 1.69
C GLN A 548 57.16 32.67 0.17
N GLN A 549 57.56 31.67 -0.61
CA GLN A 549 57.41 31.69 -2.07
C GLN A 549 55.94 31.78 -2.50
N MET A 550 55.05 30.99 -1.86
CA MET A 550 53.61 31.02 -2.14
C MET A 550 52.98 32.37 -1.75
N VAL A 551 53.38 32.93 -0.60
CA VAL A 551 52.92 34.24 -0.14
C VAL A 551 53.39 35.34 -1.10
N GLN A 552 54.66 35.30 -1.53
CA GLN A 552 55.21 36.25 -2.49
C GLN A 552 54.48 36.14 -3.83
N TYR A 553 54.29 34.92 -4.34
CA TYR A 553 53.52 34.67 -5.56
C TYR A 553 52.09 35.21 -5.46
N TYR A 554 51.43 35.05 -4.31
CA TYR A 554 50.13 35.67 -4.06
C TYR A 554 50.21 37.20 -4.15
N PHE A 555 51.17 37.85 -3.49
CA PHE A 555 51.33 39.30 -3.56
C PHE A 555 51.61 39.82 -4.97
N ASP A 556 52.38 39.09 -5.77
CA ASP A 556 52.72 39.44 -7.15
C ASP A 556 51.52 39.27 -8.10
N THR A 557 50.65 38.27 -7.83
CA THR A 557 49.54 37.91 -8.73
C THR A 557 48.17 38.43 -8.30
N LYS A 558 47.96 38.81 -7.02
CA LYS A 558 46.63 39.10 -6.45
C LYS A 558 45.85 40.16 -7.25
N LEU A 559 46.52 41.23 -7.71
CA LEU A 559 45.88 42.30 -8.46
C LEU A 559 45.49 41.84 -9.87
N ARG A 560 46.38 41.08 -10.53
CA ARG A 560 46.14 40.52 -11.86
C ARG A 560 44.98 39.52 -11.84
N GLU A 561 44.97 38.61 -10.87
CA GLU A 561 43.90 37.63 -10.69
C GLU A 561 42.57 38.31 -10.31
N HIS A 562 42.60 39.33 -9.45
CA HIS A 562 41.41 40.13 -9.13
C HIS A 562 40.82 40.80 -10.38
N GLN A 563 41.65 41.46 -11.19
CA GLN A 563 41.21 42.05 -12.46
C GLN A 563 40.70 41.00 -13.45
N ARG A 564 41.34 39.83 -13.53
CA ARG A 564 40.89 38.70 -14.36
C ARG A 564 39.51 38.19 -13.92
N ILE A 565 39.27 38.08 -12.61
CA ILE A 565 37.99 37.65 -12.05
C ILE A 565 36.90 38.70 -12.33
N LEU A 566 37.18 39.99 -12.15
CA LEU A 566 36.24 41.06 -12.50
C LEU A 566 35.93 41.09 -14.00
N GLY A 567 36.95 40.93 -14.85
CA GLY A 567 36.76 40.80 -16.30
C GLY A 567 35.93 39.58 -16.67
N ARG A 568 36.16 38.44 -16.01
CA ARG A 568 35.34 37.23 -16.18
C ARG A 568 33.91 37.43 -15.71
N HIS A 569 33.67 38.15 -14.61
CA HIS A 569 32.33 38.51 -14.16
C HIS A 569 31.59 39.31 -15.23
N LYS A 570 32.25 40.30 -15.83
CA LYS A 570 31.67 41.08 -16.94
C LYS A 570 31.32 40.19 -18.14
N ILE A 571 32.23 39.31 -18.56
CA ILE A 571 31.97 38.35 -19.66
C ILE A 571 30.79 37.42 -19.35
N ILE A 572 30.66 36.97 -18.10
CA ILE A 572 29.54 36.11 -17.68
C ILE A 572 28.23 36.89 -17.71
N GLU A 573 28.21 38.12 -17.22
CA GLU A 573 27.01 38.96 -17.20
C GLU A 573 26.57 39.31 -18.63
N ASP A 574 27.51 39.73 -19.49
CA ASP A 574 27.24 40.02 -20.90
C ASP A 574 26.69 38.77 -21.63
N ARG A 575 27.23 37.58 -21.31
CA ARG A 575 26.75 36.31 -21.88
C ARG A 575 25.39 35.89 -21.33
N LYS A 576 25.09 36.20 -20.07
CA LYS A 576 23.79 35.94 -19.45
C LYS A 576 22.73 36.84 -20.09
N GLU A 577 23.01 38.13 -20.27
CA GLU A 577 22.13 39.04 -21.00
C GLU A 577 21.89 38.58 -22.43
N LEU A 578 22.94 38.13 -23.14
CA LEU A 578 22.80 37.60 -24.50
C LEU A 578 21.88 36.37 -24.53
N LEU A 579 22.08 35.43 -23.60
CA LEU A 579 21.26 34.22 -23.49
C LEU A 579 19.81 34.54 -23.12
N GLU A 580 19.58 35.48 -22.21
CA GLU A 580 18.24 35.96 -21.86
C GLU A 580 17.57 36.60 -23.08
N ARG A 581 18.27 37.48 -23.83
CA ARG A 581 17.73 38.06 -25.07
C ARG A 581 17.41 36.99 -26.13
N MET A 582 18.28 36.00 -26.33
CA MET A 582 18.01 34.90 -27.27
C MET A 582 16.82 34.05 -26.83
N ASN A 583 16.69 33.77 -25.52
CA ASN A 583 15.55 33.04 -24.99
C ASN A 583 14.24 33.83 -25.13
N SER A 584 14.25 35.14 -24.86
CA SER A 584 13.08 36.00 -25.06
C SER A 584 12.67 36.05 -26.54
N VAL A 585 13.62 36.18 -27.47
CA VAL A 585 13.33 36.12 -28.92
C VAL A 585 12.77 34.75 -29.31
N ARG A 586 13.31 33.66 -28.74
CA ARG A 586 12.81 32.31 -29.00
C ARG A 586 11.40 32.10 -28.45
N GLU A 587 11.11 32.58 -27.24
CA GLU A 587 9.78 32.53 -26.63
C GLU A 587 8.78 33.37 -27.44
N GLU A 588 9.17 34.54 -27.93
CA GLU A 588 8.34 35.37 -28.83
C GLU A 588 8.09 34.66 -30.18
N GLU A 589 9.09 34.01 -30.77
CA GLU A 589 8.91 33.23 -32.00
C GLU A 589 8.04 31.98 -31.80
N GLU A 590 8.19 31.28 -30.67
CA GLU A 590 7.33 30.15 -30.29
C GLU A 590 5.89 30.61 -30.02
N ALA A 591 5.71 31.75 -29.35
CA ALA A 591 4.40 32.37 -29.14
C ALA A 591 3.76 32.82 -30.47
N ARG A 592 4.53 33.43 -31.37
CA ARG A 592 4.04 33.85 -32.70
C ARG A 592 3.65 32.65 -33.56
N ARG A 593 4.45 31.57 -33.54
CA ARG A 593 4.10 30.31 -34.21
C ARG A 593 2.84 29.67 -33.61
N ALA A 594 2.67 29.70 -32.29
CA ALA A 594 1.46 29.21 -31.63
C ALA A 594 0.23 30.06 -32.00
N GLU A 595 0.37 31.38 -32.08
CA GLU A 595 -0.70 32.29 -32.51
C GLU A 595 -1.05 32.14 -33.99
N GLU A 596 -0.05 31.98 -34.87
CA GLU A 596 -0.25 31.66 -36.29
C GLU A 596 -0.95 30.30 -36.47
N ALA A 597 -0.54 29.27 -35.71
CA ALA A 597 -1.19 27.96 -35.72
C ALA A 597 -2.64 28.03 -35.21
N ALA A 598 -2.90 28.80 -34.14
CA ALA A 598 -4.25 29.03 -33.63
C ALA A 598 -5.11 29.79 -34.64
N ARG A 599 -4.56 30.81 -35.32
CA ARG A 599 -5.24 31.51 -36.43
C ARG A 599 -5.55 30.57 -37.59
N GLN A 600 -4.62 29.71 -37.98
CA GLN A 600 -4.86 28.71 -39.03
C GLN A 600 -5.93 27.69 -38.63
N GLN A 601 -5.94 27.22 -37.37
CA GLN A 601 -6.99 26.34 -36.85
C GLN A 601 -8.36 27.03 -36.84
N ALA A 602 -8.43 28.30 -36.40
CA ALA A 602 -9.67 29.08 -36.43
C ALA A 602 -10.17 29.32 -37.87
N LEU A 603 -9.28 29.61 -38.82
CA LEU A 603 -9.61 29.74 -40.24
C LEU A 603 -10.06 28.41 -40.86
N ALA A 604 -9.47 27.28 -40.45
CA ALA A 604 -9.89 25.95 -40.89
C ALA A 604 -11.26 25.57 -40.30
N GLU A 605 -11.52 25.90 -39.03
CA GLU A 605 -12.82 25.70 -38.40
C GLU A 605 -13.90 26.59 -39.03
N HIS A 606 -13.59 27.86 -39.32
CA HIS A 606 -14.48 28.76 -40.06
C HIS A 606 -14.79 28.23 -41.45
N ARG A 607 -13.77 27.76 -42.20
CA ARG A 607 -13.99 27.13 -43.51
C ARG A 607 -14.85 25.86 -43.43
N ARG A 608 -14.67 25.04 -42.38
CA ARG A 608 -15.53 23.86 -42.14
C ARG A 608 -16.98 24.27 -41.87
N LEU A 609 -17.19 25.30 -41.06
CA LEU A 609 -18.51 25.85 -40.76
C LEU A 609 -19.18 26.50 -41.99
N GLU A 610 -18.42 27.20 -42.84
CA GLU A 610 -18.90 27.75 -44.11
C GLU A 610 -19.26 26.64 -45.10
N GLN A 611 -18.43 25.61 -45.25
CA GLN A 611 -18.78 24.44 -46.08
C GLN A 611 -20.04 23.75 -45.57
N GLU A 612 -20.20 23.58 -44.25
CA GLU A 612 -21.41 23.01 -43.67
C GLU A 612 -22.65 23.92 -43.90
N ARG A 613 -22.45 25.24 -43.91
CA ARG A 613 -23.51 26.22 -44.17
C ARG A 613 -23.89 26.26 -45.66
N GLU A 614 -22.92 26.24 -46.56
CA GLU A 614 -23.11 26.13 -48.01
C GLU A 614 -23.77 24.80 -48.39
N GLU A 615 -23.40 23.68 -47.74
CA GLU A 615 -24.03 22.39 -48.01
C GLU A 615 -25.50 22.36 -47.52
N ARG A 616 -25.80 23.03 -46.40
CA ARG A 616 -27.19 23.24 -45.94
C ARG A 616 -27.97 24.17 -46.86
N GLU A 617 -27.36 25.22 -47.40
CA GLU A 617 -28.00 26.13 -48.36
C GLU A 617 -28.20 25.46 -49.72
N ARG A 618 -27.23 24.69 -50.23
CA ARG A 618 -27.39 23.85 -51.42
C ARG A 618 -28.52 22.85 -51.25
N LYS A 619 -28.60 22.16 -50.11
CA LYS A 619 -29.73 21.26 -49.80
C LYS A 619 -31.07 21.99 -49.73
N ARG A 620 -31.11 23.25 -49.27
CA ARG A 620 -32.35 24.08 -49.32
C ARG A 620 -32.71 24.48 -50.74
N GLN A 621 -31.74 24.96 -51.53
CA GLN A 621 -31.97 25.35 -52.91
C GLN A 621 -32.36 24.15 -53.79
N GLU A 622 -31.72 22.99 -53.61
CA GLU A 622 -32.13 21.75 -54.28
C GLU A 622 -33.56 21.35 -53.89
N ASN A 623 -33.93 21.46 -52.62
CA ASN A 623 -35.32 21.20 -52.18
C ASN A 623 -36.32 22.21 -52.76
N GLU A 624 -35.97 23.50 -52.86
CA GLU A 624 -36.82 24.52 -53.50
C GLU A 624 -36.94 24.30 -55.01
N ILE A 625 -35.84 24.01 -55.70
CA ILE A 625 -35.84 23.69 -57.14
C ILE A 625 -36.64 22.42 -57.41
N GLN A 626 -36.52 21.39 -56.57
CA GLN A 626 -37.32 20.17 -56.68
C GLN A 626 -38.81 20.48 -56.47
N GLN A 627 -39.18 21.31 -55.50
CA GLN A 627 -40.58 21.74 -55.30
C GLN A 627 -41.12 22.58 -56.46
N ILE A 628 -40.29 23.43 -57.09
CA ILE A 628 -40.69 24.21 -58.27
C ILE A 628 -40.85 23.29 -59.49
N LYS A 629 -39.94 22.33 -59.70
CA LYS A 629 -40.05 21.32 -60.76
C LYS A 629 -41.30 20.45 -60.59
N ASP A 630 -41.59 19.99 -59.39
CA ASP A 630 -42.80 19.21 -59.09
C ASP A 630 -44.09 20.03 -59.32
N ARG A 631 -44.06 21.34 -59.01
CA ARG A 631 -45.18 22.24 -59.27
C ARG A 631 -45.38 22.49 -60.77
N HIS A 632 -44.30 22.75 -61.51
CA HIS A 632 -44.33 22.97 -62.95
C HIS A 632 -44.72 21.70 -63.73
N LEU A 633 -44.27 20.52 -63.29
CA LEU A 633 -44.67 19.21 -63.83
C LEU A 633 -46.18 18.98 -63.62
N LYS A 634 -46.72 19.30 -62.44
CA LYS A 634 -48.16 19.21 -62.15
C LYS A 634 -49.00 20.18 -62.99
N GLU A 635 -48.55 21.41 -63.15
CA GLU A 635 -49.26 22.42 -63.96
C GLU A 635 -49.26 22.08 -65.45
N LYS A 636 -48.13 21.63 -66.02
CA LYS A 636 -48.07 21.15 -67.41
C LYS A 636 -48.84 19.83 -67.60
N MET A 637 -48.79 18.88 -66.65
CA MET A 637 -49.63 17.67 -66.70
C MET A 637 -51.13 18.02 -66.71
N GLN A 638 -51.56 19.02 -65.95
CA GLN A 638 -52.95 19.48 -65.95
C GLN A 638 -53.34 20.09 -67.30
N GLN A 639 -52.48 20.89 -67.94
CA GLN A 639 -52.72 21.43 -69.28
C GLN A 639 -52.83 20.33 -70.35
N ILE A 640 -51.96 19.30 -70.31
CA ILE A 640 -51.98 18.17 -71.25
C ILE A 640 -53.21 17.26 -71.01
N SER A 641 -53.73 17.17 -69.78
CA SER A 641 -54.95 16.39 -69.49
C SER A 641 -56.26 17.01 -70.02
N GLN A 642 -56.23 18.30 -70.39
CA GLN A 642 -57.39 19.05 -70.88
C GLN A 642 -57.54 19.03 -72.42
N THR A 643 -56.52 18.59 -73.17
CA THR A 643 -56.63 18.36 -74.62
C THR A 643 -57.11 16.94 -74.91
N SER A 644 -58.02 16.77 -75.90
CA SER A 644 -58.59 15.45 -76.25
C SER A 644 -57.53 14.43 -76.71
N HIS A 645 -56.40 14.93 -77.24
CA HIS A 645 -55.26 14.12 -77.69
C HIS A 645 -54.35 13.70 -76.52
N GLY A 646 -54.12 14.58 -75.53
CA GLY A 646 -53.31 14.29 -74.35
C GLY A 646 -53.90 13.19 -73.44
N GLN A 647 -55.22 13.05 -73.37
CA GLN A 647 -55.88 11.95 -72.63
C GLN A 647 -55.65 10.56 -73.23
N LYS A 648 -55.37 10.44 -74.55
CA LYS A 648 -55.04 9.14 -75.17
C LYS A 648 -53.60 8.73 -74.90
N VAL A 649 -52.67 9.69 -74.82
CA VAL A 649 -51.25 9.46 -74.53
C VAL A 649 -51.03 9.10 -73.06
N LEU A 650 -51.72 9.80 -72.14
CA LEU A 650 -51.71 9.50 -70.70
C LEU A 650 -52.28 8.11 -70.33
N LYS A 651 -53.12 7.51 -71.19
CA LYS A 651 -53.66 6.15 -70.98
C LYS A 651 -52.71 5.02 -71.43
N LYS A 652 -51.63 5.32 -72.17
CA LYS A 652 -50.67 4.34 -72.69
C LYS A 652 -49.34 4.30 -71.89
N LEU A 653 -49.18 5.13 -70.86
CA LEU A 653 -47.96 5.25 -70.06
C LEU A 653 -48.23 4.86 -68.60
N ASP A 654 -47.32 4.08 -67.99
CA ASP A 654 -47.40 3.66 -66.59
C ASP A 654 -46.97 4.77 -65.61
N GLU A 655 -47.53 4.76 -64.39
CA GLU A 655 -47.29 5.80 -63.36
C GLU A 655 -45.81 5.99 -62.98
N ASP A 656 -44.98 4.95 -63.14
CA ASP A 656 -43.54 5.00 -62.84
C ASP A 656 -42.68 5.54 -63.99
N GLU A 657 -43.16 5.53 -65.24
CA GLU A 657 -42.47 6.18 -66.36
C GLU A 657 -42.75 7.69 -66.38
N ILE A 658 -43.95 8.10 -65.94
CA ILE A 658 -44.37 9.51 -65.86
C ILE A 658 -43.52 10.29 -64.83
N LYS A 659 -43.07 9.65 -63.74
CA LYS A 659 -42.23 10.28 -62.72
C LYS A 659 -40.75 10.45 -63.12
N LYS A 660 -40.30 9.74 -64.16
CA LYS A 660 -38.89 9.78 -64.63
C LYS A 660 -38.67 10.69 -65.84
N MET A 661 -39.74 11.17 -66.47
CA MET A 661 -39.65 12.01 -67.66
C MET A 661 -39.77 13.49 -67.31
N ASP A 662 -38.93 14.31 -67.93
CA ASP A 662 -38.97 15.76 -67.75
C ASP A 662 -40.10 16.40 -68.57
N ALA A 663 -40.62 17.55 -68.14
CA ALA A 663 -41.84 18.14 -68.69
C ALA A 663 -41.76 18.47 -70.21
N ASP A 664 -40.56 18.67 -70.73
CA ASP A 664 -40.32 18.93 -72.17
C ASP A 664 -40.21 17.64 -73.01
N GLN A 665 -39.88 16.50 -72.40
CA GLN A 665 -39.87 15.19 -73.09
C GLN A 665 -41.29 14.64 -73.31
N ILE A 666 -42.21 14.94 -72.40
CA ILE A 666 -43.63 14.59 -72.54
C ILE A 666 -44.28 15.42 -73.66
N ALA A 667 -43.95 16.72 -73.75
CA ALA A 667 -44.41 17.59 -74.84
C ALA A 667 -43.84 17.21 -76.22
N ALA A 668 -42.59 16.72 -76.26
CA ALA A 668 -41.97 16.24 -77.51
C ALA A 668 -42.63 14.97 -78.05
N LYS A 669 -42.99 14.01 -77.18
CA LYS A 669 -43.75 12.81 -77.59
C LYS A 669 -45.17 13.13 -78.05
N GLU A 670 -45.83 14.12 -77.45
CA GLU A 670 -47.13 14.62 -77.92
C GLU A 670 -46.99 15.20 -79.34
N ALA A 671 -45.96 16.00 -79.59
CA ALA A 671 -45.69 16.56 -80.92
C ALA A 671 -45.32 15.50 -81.97
N GLU A 672 -44.63 14.43 -81.57
CA GLU A 672 -44.22 13.32 -82.45
C GLU A 672 -45.40 12.42 -82.86
N GLU A 673 -46.32 12.11 -81.93
CA GLU A 673 -47.59 11.43 -82.25
C GLU A 673 -48.49 12.31 -83.13
N LEU A 674 -48.56 13.63 -82.87
CA LEU A 674 -49.30 14.57 -83.70
C LEU A 674 -48.72 14.66 -85.13
N GLN A 675 -47.40 14.49 -85.29
CA GLN A 675 -46.74 14.41 -86.60
C GLN A 675 -46.95 13.05 -87.28
N LYS A 676 -47.07 11.95 -86.54
CA LYS A 676 -47.44 10.64 -87.09
C LYS A 676 -48.88 10.61 -87.58
N GLU A 677 -49.84 11.13 -86.82
CA GLU A 677 -51.25 11.24 -87.26
C GLU A 677 -51.39 12.19 -88.48
N ARG A 678 -50.55 13.22 -88.60
CA ARG A 678 -50.49 14.09 -89.79
C ARG A 678 -49.83 13.46 -91.03
N LYS A 679 -49.11 12.34 -90.87
CA LYS A 679 -48.52 11.56 -91.97
C LYS A 679 -49.38 10.37 -92.39
N GLU A 680 -50.35 9.98 -91.56
CA GLU A 680 -51.34 8.93 -91.84
C GLU A 680 -52.70 9.47 -92.31
N MET A 681 -52.84 10.80 -92.46
CA MET A 681 -53.85 11.49 -93.29
C MET A 681 -53.22 12.11 -94.51
#